data_AF-A0ABD3S798-F1
#
_entry.id   AF-A0ABD3S798-F1
#
_cell.length_a   1.000
_cell.length_b   1.000
_cell.length_c   1.000
_cell.angle_alpha   90.00
_cell.angle_beta   90.00
_cell.angle_gamma   90.00
#
_symmetry.space_group_name_H-M   'P 1'
#
loop_
_entity.id
_entity.type
_entity.pdbx_description
1 polymer ?
#
loop_
_entity_poly.entity_id
_entity_poly.type
_entity_poly.pdbx_seq_one_letter_code
_entity_poly.pdbx_strand_id
1 'polypeptide(L)'
;MWSPSSSYRSITLQFLFYFMLVCIVETREHVERNGPNISAIFVFGDSTVDSGNNNYIETPLKSNFAPYGRDFPNHIPTGRFTDGRLFTDFLASYLGVKDYIPPYLDPTLSLEDMKTGVCFASGATGFDPLTAQLTNVISIQKQLEYFKEYKTRMEVYIGKERTKNLINKALFIISAGTNDFGINYYGAVPLRRQMYNISTYQEFLLQQREKFLQELLELGAQKIGFVGVLPIGCLPILITLYSENALTYRGCIEFLSSAARDYNRMLQIKLTTTKIHGVKIVYLDLYKPIDDMIKNPQQFGFDEVNVGCCGSGLIETAFLCNPSSFVCSDPTKYIFWDSIHPTEAVYYNVFQAFRPIQNMYSRGLLLFIFVTLITVIVTISESRELIRPFNNTISAVYVFGDSTVDSGNNNYINSIFKANFPPYGTNFVNHTPTGRFCDGRLVTDFITSYVGVKENVPPYLDPTLSLNELMTGVCFASAGTGLDPLTAQLNGVISVPRQLENFKEYKTKLEAAIGKNRTKTVIKKAAFLISIGTNDIAVNYMSTPFRRLTYNITAYLQVLLQQLKPFIEANVGCCGTGLIEASFLCNSGSVLCSDPSKYVFFDAIHPTETTYRYLFESIRPTVDNLLKKLSQLIFFYC
;
A
#
# COMPACT_ATOMS: atom_id res chain seq x y z
N MET A 1 -5.71 56.25 -13.03
CA MET A 1 -4.61 56.11 -14.02
C MET A 1 -4.86 54.84 -14.83
N TRP A 2 -5.12 55.01 -16.13
CA TRP A 2 -5.15 54.04 -17.25
C TRP A 2 -5.62 52.61 -16.97
N SER A 3 -6.85 52.28 -17.41
CA SER A 3 -7.26 50.88 -17.56
C SER A 3 -6.47 50.25 -18.73
N PRO A 4 -5.96 49.02 -18.60
CA PRO A 4 -5.33 48.35 -19.73
C PRO A 4 -6.39 48.07 -20.79
N SER A 5 -6.15 48.49 -22.03
CA SER A 5 -7.05 48.22 -23.15
C SER A 5 -7.22 46.71 -23.37
N SER A 6 -8.41 46.30 -23.81
CA SER A 6 -8.80 44.90 -24.06
C SER A 6 -7.81 44.13 -24.94
N SER A 7 -7.05 44.83 -25.80
CA SER A 7 -6.01 44.28 -26.65
C SER A 7 -4.85 43.65 -25.87
N TYR A 8 -4.44 44.22 -24.73
CA TYR A 8 -3.34 43.66 -23.93
C TYR A 8 -3.74 42.34 -23.27
N ARG A 9 -5.00 42.22 -22.84
CA ARG A 9 -5.56 41.00 -22.21
C ARG A 9 -5.59 39.81 -23.16
N SER A 10 -5.94 40.04 -24.43
CA SER A 10 -5.96 38.99 -25.45
C SER A 10 -4.55 38.46 -25.76
N ILE A 11 -3.57 39.36 -25.85
CA ILE A 11 -2.17 39.00 -26.14
C ILE A 11 -1.55 38.21 -25.00
N THR A 12 -1.86 38.56 -23.74
CA THR A 12 -1.32 37.82 -22.57
C THR A 12 -1.88 36.39 -22.48
N LEU A 13 -3.17 36.20 -22.79
CA LEU A 13 -3.81 34.88 -22.80
C LEU A 13 -3.26 33.99 -23.92
N GLN A 14 -3.01 34.54 -25.10
CA GLN A 14 -2.39 33.81 -26.21
C GLN A 14 -0.95 33.39 -25.90
N PHE A 15 -0.16 34.27 -25.27
CA PHE A 15 1.20 33.92 -24.83
C PHE A 15 1.21 32.82 -23.76
N LEU A 16 0.31 32.87 -22.78
CA LEU A 16 0.18 31.83 -21.75
C LEU A 16 -0.25 30.48 -22.33
N PHE A 17 -1.17 30.47 -23.28
CA PHE A 17 -1.59 29.26 -23.98
C PHE A 17 -0.44 28.64 -24.80
N TYR A 18 0.33 29.48 -25.50
CA TYR A 18 1.48 29.02 -26.26
C TYR A 18 2.61 28.50 -25.36
N PHE A 19 2.89 29.18 -24.25
CA PHE A 19 3.87 28.74 -23.25
C PHE A 19 3.47 27.40 -22.61
N MET A 20 2.18 27.22 -22.31
CA MET A 20 1.63 25.95 -21.82
C MET A 20 1.79 24.80 -22.82
N LEU A 21 1.52 25.05 -24.10
CA LEU A 21 1.75 24.05 -25.16
C LEU A 21 3.24 23.67 -25.25
N VAL A 22 4.15 24.64 -25.18
CA VAL A 22 5.59 24.38 -25.20
C VAL A 22 6.03 23.57 -23.98
N CYS A 23 5.56 23.90 -22.76
CA CYS A 23 5.88 23.12 -21.56
C CYS A 23 5.32 21.70 -21.60
N ILE A 24 4.13 21.48 -22.18
CA ILE A 24 3.55 20.14 -22.36
C ILE A 24 4.40 19.32 -23.34
N VAL A 25 4.88 19.94 -24.41
CA VAL A 25 5.75 19.28 -25.40
C VAL A 25 7.12 18.96 -24.80
N GLU A 26 7.76 19.90 -24.12
CA GLU A 26 9.07 19.70 -23.47
C GLU A 26 9.03 18.65 -22.36
N THR A 27 7.97 18.61 -21.54
CA THR A 27 7.82 17.60 -20.48
C THR A 27 7.57 16.19 -21.04
N ARG A 28 6.82 16.07 -22.14
CA ARG A 28 6.64 14.81 -22.86
C ARG A 28 7.97 14.32 -23.45
N GLU A 29 8.73 15.20 -24.09
CA GLU A 29 10.07 14.87 -24.61
C GLU A 29 11.05 14.50 -23.50
N HIS A 30 10.99 15.15 -22.33
CA HIS A 30 11.92 14.88 -21.22
C HIS A 30 11.66 13.52 -20.55
N VAL A 31 10.41 13.09 -20.47
CA VAL A 31 10.02 11.76 -19.95
C VAL A 31 10.39 10.65 -20.96
N GLU A 32 10.19 10.88 -22.26
CA GLU A 32 10.63 9.96 -23.31
C GLU A 32 12.16 9.85 -23.40
N ARG A 33 12.91 10.93 -23.09
CA ARG A 33 14.39 10.95 -23.12
C ARG A 33 15.06 10.33 -21.88
N ASN A 34 14.40 10.23 -20.72
CA ASN A 34 15.03 9.84 -19.44
C ASN A 34 14.52 8.53 -18.80
N GLY A 35 13.67 7.75 -19.48
CA GLY A 35 13.28 6.42 -19.02
C GLY A 35 14.47 5.43 -19.01
N PRO A 36 14.45 4.36 -18.18
CA PRO A 36 15.48 3.33 -18.27
C PRO A 36 15.49 2.72 -19.68
N ASN A 37 16.64 2.75 -20.35
CA ASN A 37 16.83 2.19 -21.69
C ASN A 37 16.80 0.65 -21.64
N ILE A 38 15.60 0.07 -21.51
CA ILE A 38 15.31 -1.38 -21.56
C ILE A 38 15.01 -1.74 -23.00
N SER A 39 15.89 -2.50 -23.64
CA SER A 39 15.76 -2.89 -25.05
C SER A 39 15.18 -4.29 -25.25
N ALA A 40 15.14 -5.10 -24.20
CA ALA A 40 14.62 -6.47 -24.24
C ALA A 40 14.12 -6.92 -22.87
N ILE A 41 13.20 -7.88 -22.86
CA ILE A 41 12.70 -8.51 -21.63
C ILE A 41 12.83 -10.03 -21.73
N PHE A 42 13.57 -10.63 -20.81
CA PHE A 42 13.69 -12.08 -20.69
C PHE A 42 12.94 -12.58 -19.47
N VAL A 43 12.13 -13.60 -19.65
CA VAL A 43 11.24 -14.11 -18.60
C VAL A 43 11.56 -15.55 -18.28
N PHE A 44 11.71 -15.86 -17.00
CA PHE A 44 11.95 -17.20 -16.46
C PHE A 44 10.90 -17.49 -15.39
N GLY A 45 10.47 -18.74 -15.27
CA GLY A 45 9.50 -19.06 -14.24
C GLY A 45 8.52 -20.14 -14.57
N ASP A 46 7.37 -20.07 -13.91
CA ASP A 46 6.26 -21.00 -14.00
C ASP A 46 5.09 -20.47 -14.84
N SER A 47 3.90 -21.07 -14.67
CA SER A 47 2.68 -20.78 -15.41
C SER A 47 2.20 -19.34 -15.23
N THR A 48 2.60 -18.66 -14.16
CA THR A 48 2.22 -17.26 -13.92
C THR A 48 2.87 -16.28 -14.90
N VAL A 49 3.89 -16.74 -15.64
CA VAL A 49 4.64 -15.96 -16.62
C VAL A 49 4.92 -16.72 -17.93
N ASP A 50 4.40 -17.95 -18.09
CA ASP A 50 4.56 -18.78 -19.29
C ASP A 50 3.69 -18.27 -20.45
N SER A 51 4.34 -17.98 -21.57
CA SER A 51 3.69 -17.48 -22.78
C SER A 51 3.33 -18.58 -23.78
N GLY A 52 3.68 -19.84 -23.50
CA GLY A 52 3.33 -21.01 -24.29
C GLY A 52 4.46 -22.03 -24.53
N ASN A 53 5.55 -22.05 -23.74
CA ASN A 53 6.61 -23.03 -23.95
C ASN A 53 6.12 -24.47 -23.72
N ASN A 54 5.16 -24.67 -22.82
CA ASN A 54 4.56 -25.98 -22.57
C ASN A 54 3.89 -26.59 -23.82
N ASN A 55 3.56 -25.78 -24.83
CA ASN A 55 2.98 -26.28 -26.08
C ASN A 55 3.92 -27.23 -26.82
N TYR A 56 5.22 -26.99 -26.69
CA TYR A 56 6.29 -27.63 -27.47
C TYR A 56 6.99 -28.78 -26.74
N ILE A 57 6.45 -29.21 -25.61
CA ILE A 57 6.91 -30.40 -24.87
C ILE A 57 5.75 -31.39 -24.62
N GLU A 58 6.08 -32.64 -24.32
CA GLU A 58 5.09 -33.67 -24.03
C GLU A 58 4.65 -33.61 -22.56
N THR A 59 3.58 -32.86 -22.30
CA THR A 59 3.00 -32.68 -20.96
C THR A 59 1.49 -32.47 -21.04
N PRO A 60 0.69 -32.94 -20.07
CA PRO A 60 -0.75 -32.59 -19.99
C PRO A 60 -0.97 -31.17 -19.46
N LEU A 61 0.07 -30.50 -18.94
CA LEU A 61 -0.01 -29.17 -18.35
C LEU A 61 0.14 -28.11 -19.44
N LYS A 62 -0.87 -28.02 -20.31
CA LYS A 62 -0.97 -27.05 -21.41
C LYS A 62 -2.24 -26.22 -21.28
N SER A 63 -2.21 -25.04 -21.90
CA SER A 63 -3.32 -24.07 -21.98
C SER A 63 -3.44 -23.49 -23.39
N ASN A 64 -3.07 -24.28 -24.41
CA ASN A 64 -3.16 -23.93 -25.84
C ASN A 64 -4.48 -24.37 -26.48
N PHE A 65 -5.53 -24.45 -25.67
CA PHE A 65 -6.88 -24.81 -26.09
C PHE A 65 -7.91 -23.98 -25.30
N ALA A 66 -9.12 -23.87 -25.84
CA ALA A 66 -10.22 -23.20 -25.16
C ALA A 66 -10.52 -23.87 -23.80
N PRO A 67 -10.86 -23.11 -22.75
CA PRO A 67 -11.26 -21.71 -22.82
C PRO A 67 -10.12 -20.69 -22.63
N TYR A 68 -8.87 -21.13 -22.45
CA TYR A 68 -7.74 -20.21 -22.29
C TYR A 68 -7.59 -19.24 -23.47
N GLY A 69 -7.05 -18.05 -23.23
CA GLY A 69 -6.87 -17.04 -24.28
C GLY A 69 -8.15 -16.44 -24.86
N ARG A 70 -9.32 -16.70 -24.24
CA ARG A 70 -10.63 -16.16 -24.67
C ARG A 70 -10.66 -14.64 -24.76
N ASP A 71 -9.98 -13.95 -23.86
CA ASP A 71 -9.94 -12.49 -23.78
C ASP A 71 -8.60 -11.95 -24.34
N PHE A 72 -7.71 -12.84 -24.80
CA PHE A 72 -6.52 -12.45 -25.54
C PHE A 72 -6.93 -11.74 -26.85
N PRO A 73 -6.18 -10.75 -27.36
CA PRO A 73 -6.68 -9.87 -28.44
C PRO A 73 -7.06 -10.54 -29.77
N ASN A 74 -6.55 -11.73 -30.06
CA ASN A 74 -6.94 -12.53 -31.23
C ASN A 74 -7.85 -13.72 -30.87
N HIS A 75 -8.25 -13.84 -29.60
CA HIS A 75 -9.04 -14.94 -29.04
C HIS A 75 -8.41 -16.34 -29.25
N ILE A 76 -7.09 -16.41 -29.45
CA ILE A 76 -6.37 -17.67 -29.65
C ILE A 76 -5.65 -18.06 -28.35
N PRO A 77 -5.82 -19.31 -27.89
CA PRO A 77 -5.09 -19.83 -26.75
C PRO A 77 -3.60 -20.00 -27.09
N THR A 78 -2.76 -19.09 -26.61
CA THR A 78 -1.31 -19.14 -26.89
C THR A 78 -0.55 -20.14 -26.01
N GLY A 79 -1.19 -20.72 -24.99
CA GLY A 79 -0.50 -21.43 -23.90
C GLY A 79 -0.18 -20.57 -22.68
N ARG A 80 -0.79 -19.37 -22.58
CA ARG A 80 -0.85 -18.58 -21.34
C ARG A 80 -1.93 -19.18 -20.44
N PHE A 81 -1.58 -19.43 -19.18
CA PHE A 81 -2.51 -20.00 -18.19
C PHE A 81 -3.47 -18.94 -17.63
N THR A 82 -4.21 -18.25 -18.50
CA THR A 82 -5.18 -17.22 -18.13
C THR A 82 -6.18 -17.04 -19.29
N ASP A 83 -7.21 -16.22 -19.09
CA ASP A 83 -8.14 -15.79 -20.14
C ASP A 83 -7.47 -14.90 -21.19
N GLY A 84 -6.39 -14.20 -20.86
CA GLY A 84 -5.72 -13.33 -21.83
C GLY A 84 -4.26 -13.04 -21.54
N ARG A 85 -3.91 -11.78 -21.28
CA ARG A 85 -2.54 -11.30 -21.12
C ARG A 85 -1.99 -11.54 -19.70
N LEU A 86 -0.69 -11.79 -19.63
CA LEU A 86 0.04 -11.91 -18.37
C LEU A 86 0.55 -10.55 -17.89
N PHE A 87 0.92 -10.46 -16.61
CA PHE A 87 1.59 -9.27 -16.06
C PHE A 87 2.83 -8.85 -16.88
N THR A 88 3.60 -9.82 -17.37
CA THR A 88 4.81 -9.56 -18.18
C THR A 88 4.50 -8.96 -19.55
N ASP A 89 3.34 -9.27 -20.14
CA ASP A 89 2.90 -8.66 -21.40
C ASP A 89 2.53 -7.18 -21.18
N PHE A 90 1.75 -6.89 -20.13
CA PHE A 90 1.43 -5.51 -19.76
C PHE A 90 2.68 -4.68 -19.49
N LEU A 91 3.65 -5.26 -18.77
CA LEU A 91 4.92 -4.60 -18.48
C LEU A 91 5.75 -4.38 -19.76
N ALA A 92 5.81 -5.35 -20.66
CA ALA A 92 6.54 -5.22 -21.94
C ALA A 92 5.95 -4.14 -22.84
N SER A 93 4.62 -4.09 -22.94
CA SER A 93 3.89 -3.08 -23.72
C SER A 93 4.09 -1.69 -23.12
N TYR A 94 3.99 -1.56 -21.78
CA TYR A 94 4.23 -0.30 -21.08
C TYR A 94 5.65 0.24 -21.25
N LEU A 95 6.65 -0.65 -21.32
CA LEU A 95 8.05 -0.27 -21.55
C LEU A 95 8.35 0.01 -23.03
N GLY A 96 7.38 -0.13 -23.93
CA GLY A 96 7.56 0.08 -25.37
C GLY A 96 8.48 -0.95 -26.03
N VAL A 97 8.66 -2.13 -25.42
CA VAL A 97 9.56 -3.17 -25.93
C VAL A 97 8.86 -4.07 -26.95
N LYS A 98 7.66 -4.54 -26.60
CA LYS A 98 6.75 -5.32 -27.46
C LYS A 98 5.39 -5.48 -26.77
N ASP A 99 4.36 -5.78 -27.56
CA ASP A 99 3.01 -5.97 -27.01
C ASP A 99 2.86 -7.25 -26.19
N TYR A 100 3.44 -8.36 -26.67
CA TYR A 100 3.38 -9.68 -26.02
C TYR A 100 4.74 -10.36 -26.08
N ILE A 101 5.14 -11.03 -25.00
CA ILE A 101 6.40 -11.77 -24.97
C ILE A 101 6.17 -13.17 -25.57
N PRO A 102 6.90 -13.57 -26.64
CA PRO A 102 6.72 -14.89 -27.24
C PRO A 102 7.48 -15.99 -26.47
N PRO A 103 7.02 -17.26 -26.53
CA PRO A 103 7.74 -18.38 -25.97
C PRO A 103 8.97 -18.73 -26.81
N TYR A 104 10.10 -19.01 -26.16
CA TYR A 104 11.36 -19.32 -26.83
C TYR A 104 11.29 -20.55 -27.75
N LEU A 105 10.49 -21.56 -27.36
CA LEU A 105 10.37 -22.82 -28.10
C LEU A 105 9.46 -22.76 -29.33
N ASP A 106 8.87 -21.60 -29.64
CA ASP A 106 8.06 -21.44 -30.85
C ASP A 106 8.95 -21.56 -32.10
N PRO A 107 8.70 -22.56 -32.98
CA PRO A 107 9.50 -22.76 -34.19
C PRO A 107 9.30 -21.65 -35.22
N THR A 108 8.24 -20.85 -35.10
CA THR A 108 7.96 -19.71 -35.98
C THR A 108 8.64 -18.42 -35.50
N LEU A 109 9.26 -18.44 -34.32
CA LEU A 109 9.92 -17.27 -33.73
C LEU A 109 11.12 -16.81 -34.55
N SER A 110 11.05 -15.58 -35.05
CA SER A 110 12.14 -14.99 -35.83
C SER A 110 13.29 -14.50 -34.95
N LEU A 111 14.51 -14.48 -35.51
CA LEU A 111 15.68 -13.88 -34.83
C LEU A 111 15.50 -12.38 -34.57
N GLU A 112 14.62 -11.70 -35.33
CA GLU A 112 14.31 -10.29 -35.11
C GLU A 112 13.44 -10.12 -33.86
N ASP A 113 12.40 -10.95 -33.70
CA ASP A 113 11.54 -10.94 -32.51
C ASP A 113 12.32 -11.29 -31.24
N MET A 114 13.31 -12.17 -31.37
CA MET A 114 14.21 -12.55 -30.29
C MET A 114 15.01 -11.35 -29.74
N LYS A 115 15.38 -10.37 -30.56
CA LYS A 115 16.18 -9.20 -30.12
C LYS A 115 15.49 -8.38 -29.04
N THR A 116 14.16 -8.34 -29.03
CA THR A 116 13.38 -7.60 -28.01
C THR A 116 13.00 -8.49 -26.82
N GLY A 117 13.50 -9.72 -26.77
CA GLY A 117 13.38 -10.63 -25.64
C GLY A 117 12.29 -11.70 -25.80
N VAL A 118 12.39 -12.75 -25.00
CA VAL A 118 11.58 -13.97 -25.09
C VAL A 118 11.29 -14.52 -23.70
N CYS A 119 10.30 -15.41 -23.61
CA CYS A 119 9.97 -16.14 -22.39
C CYS A 119 10.52 -17.57 -22.45
N PHE A 120 11.23 -17.97 -21.40
CA PHE A 120 11.74 -19.33 -21.16
C PHE A 120 10.91 -20.08 -20.11
N ALA A 121 9.94 -19.42 -19.48
CA ALA A 121 9.11 -20.00 -18.42
C ALA A 121 8.31 -21.22 -18.89
N SER A 122 7.93 -22.09 -17.95
CA SER A 122 7.20 -23.32 -18.23
C SER A 122 6.25 -23.63 -17.08
N GLY A 123 4.96 -23.80 -17.43
CA GLY A 123 3.91 -24.12 -16.47
C GLY A 123 4.28 -25.26 -15.52
N ALA A 124 3.88 -25.13 -14.25
CA ALA A 124 4.12 -26.09 -13.16
C ALA A 124 5.58 -26.34 -12.73
N THR A 125 6.54 -25.55 -13.20
CA THR A 125 7.93 -25.63 -12.73
C THR A 125 8.13 -24.90 -11.39
N GLY A 126 9.32 -25.08 -10.79
CA GLY A 126 9.72 -24.45 -9.54
C GLY A 126 11.23 -24.43 -9.35
N PHE A 127 11.72 -23.92 -8.22
CA PHE A 127 13.14 -23.92 -7.88
C PHE A 127 13.62 -25.27 -7.34
N ASP A 128 12.71 -26.08 -6.79
CA ASP A 128 12.99 -27.47 -6.43
C ASP A 128 12.98 -28.34 -7.71
N PRO A 129 14.10 -28.99 -8.07
CA PRO A 129 14.15 -29.84 -9.25
C PRO A 129 13.10 -30.96 -9.26
N LEU A 130 12.69 -31.42 -8.06
CA LEU A 130 11.65 -32.43 -7.93
C LEU A 130 10.29 -31.92 -8.45
N THR A 131 10.02 -30.61 -8.36
CA THR A 131 8.74 -30.02 -8.81
C THR A 131 8.55 -30.27 -10.30
N ALA A 132 9.54 -29.89 -11.11
CA ALA A 132 9.50 -30.08 -12.56
C ALA A 132 9.58 -31.58 -12.95
N GLN A 133 10.28 -32.39 -12.16
CA GLN A 133 10.35 -33.83 -12.38
C GLN A 133 8.99 -34.53 -12.19
N LEU A 134 8.24 -34.18 -11.13
CA LEU A 134 6.93 -34.77 -10.86
C LEU A 134 5.88 -34.36 -11.88
N THR A 135 5.98 -33.15 -12.44
CA THR A 135 5.01 -32.60 -13.38
C THR A 135 5.41 -32.80 -14.84
N ASN A 136 6.60 -33.35 -15.10
CA ASN A 136 7.18 -33.57 -16.42
C ASN A 136 7.18 -32.30 -17.30
N VAL A 137 7.79 -31.23 -16.78
CA VAL A 137 7.88 -29.92 -17.46
C VAL A 137 9.32 -29.40 -17.49
N ILE A 138 9.54 -28.24 -18.13
CA ILE A 138 10.88 -27.66 -18.25
C ILE A 138 11.32 -27.13 -16.88
N SER A 139 12.38 -27.73 -16.33
CA SER A 139 12.97 -27.29 -15.05
C SER A 139 13.56 -25.89 -15.15
N ILE A 140 13.62 -25.16 -14.04
CA ILE A 140 14.21 -23.81 -14.03
C ILE A 140 15.67 -23.80 -14.52
N GLN A 141 16.43 -24.89 -14.31
CA GLN A 141 17.77 -25.07 -14.86
C GLN A 141 17.75 -25.23 -16.39
N LYS A 142 16.80 -26.00 -16.93
CA LYS A 142 16.65 -26.15 -18.38
C LYS A 142 16.28 -24.82 -19.06
N GLN A 143 15.56 -23.94 -18.37
CA GLN A 143 15.30 -22.58 -18.87
C GLN A 143 16.60 -21.76 -19.00
N LEU A 144 17.56 -21.91 -18.08
CA LEU A 144 18.90 -21.30 -18.22
C LEU A 144 19.69 -21.88 -19.40
N GLU A 145 19.56 -23.18 -19.66
CA GLU A 145 20.17 -23.80 -20.86
C GLU A 145 19.59 -23.19 -22.14
N TYR A 146 18.26 -23.00 -22.21
CA TYR A 146 17.65 -22.30 -23.34
C TYR A 146 18.12 -20.85 -23.46
N PHE A 147 18.37 -20.16 -22.35
CA PHE A 147 18.97 -18.82 -22.42
C PHE A 147 20.43 -18.84 -22.91
N LYS A 148 21.21 -19.87 -22.54
CA LYS A 148 22.56 -20.09 -23.08
C LYS A 148 22.51 -20.31 -24.59
N GLU A 149 21.57 -21.13 -25.07
CA GLU A 149 21.33 -21.36 -26.50
C GLU A 149 20.88 -20.09 -27.24
N TYR A 150 19.90 -19.36 -26.67
CA TYR A 150 19.46 -18.05 -27.15
C TYR A 150 20.65 -17.11 -27.34
N LYS A 151 21.53 -17.03 -26.34
CA LYS A 151 22.71 -16.16 -26.38
C LYS A 151 23.61 -16.56 -27.54
N THR A 152 23.92 -17.85 -27.71
CA THR A 152 24.71 -18.33 -28.85
C THR A 152 24.07 -17.97 -30.20
N ARG A 153 22.75 -18.15 -30.34
CA ARG A 153 22.02 -17.79 -31.57
C ARG A 153 22.13 -16.29 -31.87
N MET A 154 22.00 -15.44 -30.86
CA MET A 154 22.16 -13.99 -31.01
C MET A 154 23.61 -13.59 -31.32
N GLU A 155 24.60 -14.24 -30.72
CA GLU A 155 26.00 -13.98 -31.02
C GLU A 155 26.34 -14.27 -32.49
N VAL A 156 25.74 -15.31 -33.08
CA VAL A 156 25.85 -15.62 -34.51
C VAL A 156 25.13 -14.58 -35.36
N TYR A 157 23.92 -14.15 -34.97
CA TYR A 157 23.09 -13.26 -35.77
C TYR A 157 23.54 -11.79 -35.76
N ILE A 158 23.84 -11.23 -34.58
CA ILE A 158 24.17 -9.80 -34.42
C ILE A 158 25.61 -9.55 -33.94
N GLY A 159 26.38 -10.61 -33.67
CA GLY A 159 27.74 -10.52 -33.15
C GLY A 159 27.80 -10.47 -31.62
N LYS A 160 28.96 -10.88 -31.07
CA LYS A 160 29.19 -11.00 -29.63
C LYS A 160 29.02 -9.69 -28.85
N GLU A 161 29.63 -8.61 -29.32
CA GLU A 161 29.56 -7.30 -28.63
C GLU A 161 28.13 -6.74 -28.60
N ARG A 162 27.39 -6.87 -29.71
CA ARG A 162 25.99 -6.40 -29.75
C ARG A 162 25.09 -7.27 -28.87
N THR A 163 25.32 -8.58 -28.82
CA THR A 163 24.59 -9.50 -27.93
C THR A 163 24.86 -9.20 -26.45
N LYS A 164 26.12 -8.94 -26.10
CA LYS A 164 26.50 -8.50 -24.75
C LYS A 164 25.80 -7.20 -24.36
N ASN A 165 25.80 -6.20 -25.25
CA ASN A 165 25.10 -4.94 -25.01
C ASN A 165 23.59 -5.14 -24.86
N LEU A 166 22.99 -6.01 -25.68
CA LEU A 166 21.57 -6.35 -25.60
C LEU A 166 21.22 -6.95 -24.22
N ILE A 167 21.99 -7.94 -23.78
CA ILE A 167 21.79 -8.61 -22.48
C ILE A 167 21.98 -7.64 -21.31
N ASN A 168 23.01 -6.79 -21.34
CA ASN A 168 23.25 -5.77 -20.31
C ASN A 168 22.09 -4.76 -20.22
N LYS A 169 21.47 -4.44 -21.36
CA LYS A 169 20.34 -3.51 -21.42
C LYS A 169 19.00 -4.16 -21.07
N ALA A 170 18.88 -5.48 -21.16
CA ALA A 170 17.65 -6.21 -20.90
C ALA A 170 17.18 -6.18 -19.44
N LEU A 171 15.87 -6.39 -19.26
CA LEU A 171 15.21 -6.68 -17.99
C LEU A 171 14.93 -8.18 -17.88
N PHE A 172 15.31 -8.78 -16.76
CA PHE A 172 15.08 -10.17 -16.44
C PHE A 172 13.98 -10.28 -15.39
N ILE A 173 12.90 -11.01 -15.68
CA ILE A 173 11.80 -11.24 -14.74
C ILE A 173 11.76 -12.71 -14.39
N ILE A 174 11.78 -13.01 -13.08
CA ILE A 174 11.78 -14.38 -12.58
C ILE A 174 10.59 -14.58 -11.65
N SER A 175 9.68 -15.48 -12.02
CA SER A 175 8.52 -15.84 -11.20
C SER A 175 8.38 -17.35 -11.09
N ALA A 176 8.85 -17.89 -9.96
CA ALA A 176 8.72 -19.31 -9.64
C ALA A 176 8.72 -19.49 -8.12
N GLY A 177 8.25 -20.65 -7.68
CA GLY A 177 8.27 -21.08 -6.28
C GLY A 177 6.90 -21.44 -5.74
N THR A 178 5.84 -20.88 -6.31
CA THR A 178 4.45 -21.22 -5.94
C THR A 178 4.19 -22.72 -6.05
N ASN A 179 4.69 -23.37 -7.12
CA ASN A 179 4.55 -24.81 -7.31
C ASN A 179 5.40 -25.65 -6.34
N ASP A 180 6.54 -25.15 -5.86
CA ASP A 180 7.35 -25.87 -4.86
C ASP A 180 6.54 -26.06 -3.57
N PHE A 181 5.81 -25.01 -3.15
CA PHE A 181 4.87 -25.11 -2.04
C PHE A 181 3.60 -25.87 -2.43
N GLY A 182 2.95 -25.52 -3.54
CA GLY A 182 1.63 -26.03 -3.91
C GLY A 182 1.59 -27.47 -4.40
N ILE A 183 2.66 -27.98 -5.00
CA ILE A 183 2.75 -29.35 -5.54
C ILE A 183 3.55 -30.24 -4.59
N ASN A 184 4.80 -29.87 -4.28
CA ASN A 184 5.72 -30.78 -3.58
C ASN A 184 5.59 -30.79 -2.06
N TYR A 185 5.19 -29.66 -1.46
CA TYR A 185 5.16 -29.52 -0.01
C TYR A 185 3.75 -29.56 0.57
N TYR A 186 2.79 -28.89 -0.05
CA TYR A 186 1.40 -28.78 0.42
C TYR A 186 0.38 -29.46 -0.50
N GLY A 187 0.79 -29.92 -1.68
CA GLY A 187 -0.11 -30.56 -2.63
C GLY A 187 -0.63 -31.92 -2.16
N ALA A 188 -1.41 -32.56 -3.05
CA ALA A 188 -2.00 -33.88 -2.79
C ALA A 188 -0.96 -34.97 -2.49
N VAL A 189 0.27 -34.83 -2.99
CA VAL A 189 1.38 -35.77 -2.72
C VAL A 189 2.58 -35.00 -2.15
N PRO A 190 2.59 -34.70 -0.84
CA PRO A 190 3.56 -33.77 -0.25
C PRO A 190 4.90 -34.45 0.10
N LEU A 191 5.63 -34.96 -0.89
CA LEU A 191 6.87 -35.72 -0.69
C LEU A 191 7.91 -34.93 0.14
N ARG A 192 8.00 -33.61 -0.05
CA ARG A 192 8.98 -32.78 0.66
C ARG A 192 8.67 -32.57 2.14
N ARG A 193 7.40 -32.68 2.57
CA ARG A 193 7.04 -32.61 3.99
C ARG A 193 7.59 -33.79 4.80
N GLN A 194 7.92 -34.91 4.16
CA GLN A 194 8.54 -36.06 4.83
C GLN A 194 10.04 -35.86 5.06
N MET A 195 10.67 -34.96 4.31
CA MET A 195 12.12 -34.72 4.32
C MET A 195 12.51 -33.42 5.02
N TYR A 196 11.63 -32.42 4.97
CA TYR A 196 11.89 -31.08 5.48
C TYR A 196 10.71 -30.62 6.33
N ASN A 197 11.00 -29.83 7.36
CA ASN A 197 10.01 -28.94 7.93
C ASN A 197 9.92 -27.67 7.07
N ILE A 198 8.95 -26.80 7.36
CA ILE A 198 8.67 -25.66 6.47
C ILE A 198 9.85 -24.68 6.41
N SER A 199 10.50 -24.43 7.53
CA SER A 199 11.65 -23.53 7.61
C SER A 199 12.83 -24.06 6.81
N THR A 200 13.18 -25.35 6.96
CA THR A 200 14.32 -25.93 6.24
C THR A 200 14.02 -26.10 4.75
N TYR A 201 12.76 -26.30 4.37
CA TYR A 201 12.35 -26.29 2.96
C TYR A 201 12.47 -24.89 2.34
N GLN A 202 12.02 -23.85 3.03
CA GLN A 202 12.17 -22.46 2.59
C GLN A 202 13.64 -22.08 2.38
N GLU A 203 14.53 -22.48 3.30
CA GLU A 203 15.98 -22.29 3.15
C GLU A 203 16.54 -23.03 1.94
N PHE A 204 16.15 -24.29 1.74
CA PHE A 204 16.52 -25.07 0.56
C PHE A 204 16.13 -24.37 -0.75
N LEU A 205 14.89 -23.85 -0.84
CA LEU A 205 14.43 -23.11 -2.01
C LEU A 205 15.23 -21.81 -2.23
N LEU A 206 15.59 -21.11 -1.16
CA LEU A 206 16.45 -19.91 -1.25
C LEU A 206 17.85 -20.25 -1.79
N GLN A 207 18.43 -21.38 -1.37
CA GLN A 207 19.71 -21.84 -1.90
C GLN A 207 19.62 -22.18 -3.39
N GLN A 208 18.56 -22.86 -3.82
CA GLN A 208 18.34 -23.18 -5.23
C GLN A 208 18.17 -21.92 -6.09
N ARG A 209 17.44 -20.93 -5.57
CA ARG A 209 17.32 -19.60 -6.21
C ARG A 209 18.65 -18.87 -6.28
N GLU A 210 19.46 -18.91 -5.22
CA GLU A 210 20.79 -18.26 -5.20
C GLU A 210 21.70 -18.84 -6.27
N LYS A 211 21.70 -20.17 -6.47
CA LYS A 211 22.43 -20.82 -7.57
C LYS A 211 21.94 -20.35 -8.94
N PHE A 212 20.62 -20.32 -9.15
CA PHE A 212 20.02 -19.81 -10.39
C PHE A 212 20.46 -18.35 -10.65
N LEU A 213 20.43 -17.51 -9.63
CA LEU A 213 20.82 -16.11 -9.73
C LEU A 213 22.31 -15.99 -10.10
N GLN A 214 23.19 -16.74 -9.45
CA GLN A 214 24.62 -16.75 -9.77
C GLN A 214 24.87 -17.10 -11.25
N GLU A 215 24.27 -18.17 -11.75
CA GLU A 215 24.40 -18.54 -13.17
C GLU A 215 23.85 -17.45 -14.10
N LEU A 216 22.70 -16.86 -13.77
CA LEU A 216 22.10 -15.81 -14.59
C LEU A 216 23.01 -14.55 -14.66
N LEU A 217 23.68 -14.21 -13.55
CA LEU A 217 24.67 -13.13 -13.48
C LEU A 217 25.90 -13.43 -14.33
N GLU A 218 26.42 -14.66 -14.29
CA GLU A 218 27.53 -15.11 -15.13
C GLU A 218 27.21 -15.02 -16.62
N LEU A 219 25.93 -15.18 -16.99
CA LEU A 219 25.47 -15.02 -18.37
C LEU A 219 25.34 -13.55 -18.81
N GLY A 220 25.43 -12.60 -17.87
CA GLY A 220 25.50 -11.16 -18.12
C GLY A 220 24.28 -10.36 -17.67
N ALA A 221 23.33 -10.95 -16.94
CA ALA A 221 22.14 -10.24 -16.50
C ALA A 221 22.48 -9.12 -15.49
N GLN A 222 21.96 -7.91 -15.71
CA GLN A 222 22.24 -6.75 -14.85
C GLN A 222 21.00 -6.11 -14.23
N LYS A 223 19.80 -6.31 -14.80
CA LYS A 223 18.55 -5.76 -14.26
C LYS A 223 17.59 -6.91 -14.02
N ILE A 224 17.39 -7.27 -12.76
CA ILE A 224 16.73 -8.52 -12.37
C ILE A 224 15.58 -8.21 -11.41
N GLY A 225 14.37 -8.65 -11.75
CA GLY A 225 13.19 -8.61 -10.90
C GLY A 225 12.78 -10.01 -10.45
N PHE A 226 12.81 -10.26 -9.14
CA PHE A 226 12.34 -11.51 -8.55
C PHE A 226 10.94 -11.34 -7.97
N VAL A 227 10.01 -12.16 -8.44
CA VAL A 227 8.68 -12.28 -7.88
C VAL A 227 8.71 -13.24 -6.69
N GLY A 228 8.02 -12.88 -5.61
CA GLY A 228 7.78 -13.76 -4.47
C GLY A 228 6.81 -14.89 -4.79
N VAL A 229 6.59 -15.77 -3.81
CA VAL A 229 5.48 -16.73 -3.84
C VAL A 229 4.17 -15.95 -3.77
N LEU A 230 3.22 -16.28 -4.66
CA LEU A 230 1.90 -15.65 -4.70
C LEU A 230 1.04 -16.06 -3.47
N PRO A 231 -0.16 -15.50 -3.24
CA PRO A 231 -1.03 -15.87 -2.11
C PRO A 231 -1.54 -17.32 -2.15
N ILE A 232 -0.66 -18.31 -1.93
CA ILE A 232 -0.96 -19.73 -2.12
C ILE A 232 -2.10 -20.23 -1.24
N GLY A 233 -2.27 -19.68 -0.03
CA GLY A 233 -3.38 -20.04 0.85
C GLY A 233 -4.74 -19.64 0.30
N CYS A 234 -4.79 -18.75 -0.69
CA CYS A 234 -6.02 -18.32 -1.33
C CYS A 234 -6.30 -19.03 -2.67
N LEU A 235 -5.44 -19.93 -3.13
CA LEU A 235 -5.69 -20.66 -4.38
C LEU A 235 -6.92 -21.56 -4.22
N PRO A 236 -7.90 -21.49 -5.14
CA PRO A 236 -9.12 -22.30 -5.02
C PRO A 236 -8.85 -23.79 -4.81
N ILE A 237 -7.85 -24.37 -5.50
CA ILE A 237 -7.50 -25.79 -5.34
C ILE A 237 -6.96 -26.12 -3.93
N LEU A 238 -6.18 -25.23 -3.31
CA LEU A 238 -5.64 -25.44 -1.97
C LEU A 238 -6.69 -25.15 -0.89
N ILE A 239 -7.60 -24.22 -1.12
CA ILE A 239 -8.79 -24.04 -0.27
C ILE A 239 -9.63 -25.32 -0.31
N THR A 240 -9.84 -25.91 -1.50
CA THR A 240 -10.58 -27.17 -1.66
C THR A 240 -9.92 -28.33 -0.91
N LEU A 241 -8.58 -28.40 -0.94
CA LEU A 241 -7.83 -29.45 -0.27
C LEU A 241 -7.79 -29.32 1.26
N TYR A 242 -7.75 -28.11 1.80
CA TYR A 242 -7.48 -27.86 3.23
C TYR A 242 -8.64 -27.27 4.03
N SER A 243 -9.71 -26.78 3.39
CA SER A 243 -10.88 -26.26 4.12
C SER A 243 -11.72 -27.42 4.66
N GLU A 244 -12.12 -27.32 5.93
CA GLU A 244 -13.07 -28.26 6.56
C GLU A 244 -14.47 -28.21 5.92
N ASN A 245 -14.82 -27.07 5.29
CA ASN A 245 -16.12 -26.83 4.66
C ASN A 245 -15.96 -26.26 3.25
N ALA A 246 -15.15 -26.93 2.41
CA ALA A 246 -14.75 -26.48 1.08
C ALA A 246 -15.90 -26.11 0.10
N LEU A 247 -17.12 -26.60 0.34
CA LEU A 247 -18.30 -26.35 -0.50
C LEU A 247 -19.17 -25.18 -0.03
N THR A 248 -19.12 -24.81 1.25
CA THR A 248 -20.04 -23.82 1.85
C THR A 248 -19.34 -22.61 2.45
N TYR A 249 -18.09 -22.73 2.89
CA TYR A 249 -17.29 -21.62 3.42
C TYR A 249 -15.85 -21.70 2.89
N ARG A 250 -15.54 -20.81 1.94
CA ARG A 250 -14.25 -20.77 1.23
C ARG A 250 -13.48 -19.51 1.62
N GLY A 251 -12.54 -19.67 2.56
CA GLY A 251 -11.61 -18.62 2.96
C GLY A 251 -10.17 -19.03 2.71
N CYS A 252 -9.25 -18.05 2.64
CA CYS A 252 -7.83 -18.35 2.53
C CYS A 252 -7.33 -19.15 3.74
N ILE A 253 -6.48 -20.13 3.48
CA ILE A 253 -5.90 -21.03 4.49
C ILE A 253 -4.68 -20.36 5.13
N GLU A 254 -4.81 -19.97 6.40
CA GLU A 254 -3.85 -19.06 7.03
C GLU A 254 -2.43 -19.63 7.17
N PHE A 255 -2.26 -20.92 7.49
CA PHE A 255 -0.92 -21.50 7.61
C PHE A 255 -0.18 -21.56 6.25
N LEU A 256 -0.91 -21.70 5.14
CA LEU A 256 -0.35 -21.63 3.78
C LEU A 256 0.03 -20.19 3.43
N SER A 257 -0.86 -19.24 3.75
CA SER A 257 -0.60 -17.81 3.56
C SER A 257 0.59 -17.32 4.38
N SER A 258 0.74 -17.78 5.62
CA SER A 258 1.91 -17.49 6.47
C SER A 258 3.19 -18.01 5.84
N ALA A 259 3.22 -19.25 5.38
CA ALA A 259 4.40 -19.83 4.73
C ALA A 259 4.87 -19.04 3.50
N ALA A 260 3.93 -18.53 2.69
CA ALA A 260 4.25 -17.65 1.56
C ALA A 260 4.82 -16.30 2.03
N ARG A 261 4.19 -15.65 3.02
CA ARG A 261 4.66 -14.36 3.55
C ARG A 261 6.03 -14.46 4.21
N ASP A 262 6.28 -15.54 4.97
CA ASP A 262 7.56 -15.80 5.61
C ASP A 262 8.67 -15.98 4.56
N TYR A 263 8.41 -16.81 3.54
CA TYR A 263 9.35 -16.99 2.43
C TYR A 263 9.63 -15.69 1.67
N ASN A 264 8.58 -14.90 1.39
CA ASN A 264 8.73 -13.61 0.71
C ASN A 264 9.55 -12.61 1.53
N ARG A 265 9.37 -12.59 2.86
CA ARG A 265 10.19 -11.77 3.76
C ARG A 265 11.65 -12.20 3.72
N MET A 266 11.93 -13.49 3.80
CA MET A 266 13.30 -14.03 3.70
C MET A 266 13.93 -13.67 2.35
N LEU A 267 13.18 -13.78 1.26
CA LEU A 267 13.63 -13.39 -0.07
C LEU A 267 13.98 -11.90 -0.14
N GLN A 268 13.10 -11.02 0.34
CA GLN A 268 13.35 -9.58 0.35
C GLN A 268 14.64 -9.23 1.10
N ILE A 269 14.86 -9.86 2.26
CA ILE A 269 16.09 -9.69 3.05
C ILE A 269 17.31 -10.15 2.25
N LYS A 270 17.26 -11.34 1.63
CA LYS A 270 18.36 -11.89 0.83
C LYS A 270 18.69 -11.03 -0.38
N LEU A 271 17.69 -10.51 -1.11
CA LEU A 271 17.92 -9.64 -2.27
C LEU A 271 18.47 -8.27 -1.85
N THR A 272 17.96 -7.69 -0.77
CA THR A 272 18.44 -6.38 -0.27
C THR A 272 19.88 -6.44 0.24
N THR A 273 20.30 -7.59 0.77
CA THR A 273 21.66 -7.83 1.25
C THR A 273 22.64 -8.22 0.14
N THR A 274 22.14 -8.68 -1.00
CA THR A 274 22.95 -9.03 -2.17
C THR A 274 23.38 -7.77 -2.92
N LYS A 275 24.57 -7.24 -2.59
CA LYS A 275 25.16 -6.09 -3.29
C LYS A 275 26.18 -6.56 -4.32
N ILE A 276 25.87 -6.35 -5.60
CA ILE A 276 26.77 -6.66 -6.72
C ILE A 276 26.96 -5.37 -7.52
N HIS A 277 28.21 -4.97 -7.73
CA HIS A 277 28.53 -3.73 -8.43
C HIS A 277 28.01 -3.77 -9.87
N GLY A 278 27.29 -2.72 -10.29
CA GLY A 278 26.74 -2.63 -11.65
C GLY A 278 25.50 -3.48 -11.92
N VAL A 279 24.98 -4.21 -10.92
CA VAL A 279 23.77 -5.04 -11.04
C VAL A 279 22.68 -4.47 -10.15
N LYS A 280 21.47 -4.34 -10.71
CA LYS A 280 20.25 -3.95 -10.01
C LYS A 280 19.33 -5.16 -9.87
N ILE A 281 19.14 -5.60 -8.64
CA ILE A 281 18.22 -6.69 -8.29
C ILE A 281 17.11 -6.11 -7.43
N VAL A 282 15.86 -6.36 -7.81
CA VAL A 282 14.69 -5.87 -7.08
C VAL A 282 13.72 -7.00 -6.79
N TYR A 283 13.05 -6.90 -5.64
CA TYR A 283 11.88 -7.70 -5.34
C TYR A 283 10.65 -7.09 -6.02
N LEU A 284 9.88 -7.91 -6.73
CA LEU A 284 8.61 -7.56 -7.35
C LEU A 284 7.49 -8.15 -6.51
N ASP A 285 6.81 -7.31 -5.72
CA ASP A 285 5.72 -7.73 -4.85
C ASP A 285 4.40 -7.93 -5.62
N LEU A 286 4.19 -9.15 -6.15
CA LEU A 286 2.90 -9.55 -6.71
C LEU A 286 1.94 -10.09 -5.65
N TYR A 287 2.45 -10.47 -4.46
CA TYR A 287 1.62 -11.01 -3.38
C TYR A 287 0.64 -9.95 -2.89
N LYS A 288 1.15 -8.76 -2.53
CA LYS A 288 0.34 -7.74 -1.87
C LYS A 288 -0.82 -7.22 -2.73
N PRO A 289 -0.64 -6.86 -4.01
CA PRO A 289 -1.77 -6.41 -4.83
C PRO A 289 -2.86 -7.48 -4.98
N ILE A 290 -2.48 -8.75 -5.12
CA ILE A 290 -3.43 -9.87 -5.21
C ILE A 290 -4.17 -10.08 -3.88
N ASP A 291 -3.44 -10.05 -2.76
CA ASP A 291 -4.04 -10.13 -1.42
C ASP A 291 -5.00 -8.96 -1.13
N ASP A 292 -4.65 -7.75 -1.57
CA ASP A 292 -5.52 -6.57 -1.44
C ASP A 292 -6.80 -6.70 -2.29
N MET A 293 -6.71 -7.27 -3.50
CA MET A 293 -7.86 -7.60 -4.35
C MET A 293 -8.75 -8.66 -3.72
N ILE A 294 -8.18 -9.72 -3.12
CA ILE A 294 -8.96 -10.76 -2.45
C ILE A 294 -9.69 -10.21 -1.21
N LYS A 295 -9.04 -9.33 -0.45
CA LYS A 295 -9.61 -8.75 0.79
C LYS A 295 -10.62 -7.63 0.53
N ASN A 296 -10.46 -6.88 -0.57
CA ASN A 296 -11.30 -5.73 -0.90
C ASN A 296 -11.81 -5.81 -2.36
N PRO A 297 -12.47 -6.90 -2.78
CA PRO A 297 -12.70 -7.19 -4.20
C PRO A 297 -13.55 -6.14 -4.92
N GLN A 298 -14.55 -5.61 -4.23
CA GLN A 298 -15.44 -4.57 -4.75
C GLN A 298 -14.70 -3.26 -5.08
N GLN A 299 -13.59 -2.95 -4.41
CA GLN A 299 -12.77 -1.78 -4.75
C GLN A 299 -12.09 -1.92 -6.12
N PHE A 300 -11.83 -3.16 -6.54
CA PHE A 300 -11.14 -3.48 -7.79
C PHE A 300 -12.09 -4.03 -8.86
N GLY A 301 -13.40 -4.11 -8.57
CA GLY A 301 -14.43 -4.54 -9.50
C GLY A 301 -14.64 -6.06 -9.60
N PHE A 302 -14.10 -6.83 -8.65
CA PHE A 302 -14.27 -8.28 -8.55
C PHE A 302 -15.47 -8.65 -7.67
N ASP A 303 -16.14 -9.74 -8.05
CA ASP A 303 -17.24 -10.35 -7.30
C ASP A 303 -16.80 -11.70 -6.72
N GLU A 304 -16.01 -12.47 -7.47
CA GLU A 304 -15.63 -13.84 -7.12
C GLU A 304 -14.13 -13.95 -6.81
N VAL A 305 -13.79 -14.34 -5.58
CA VAL A 305 -12.41 -14.27 -5.05
C VAL A 305 -11.79 -15.60 -4.65
N ASN A 306 -12.58 -16.66 -4.56
CA ASN A 306 -12.18 -17.95 -3.96
C ASN A 306 -12.58 -19.18 -4.80
N VAL A 307 -13.08 -18.94 -6.01
CA VAL A 307 -13.40 -19.94 -7.04
C VAL A 307 -12.89 -19.44 -8.40
N GLY A 308 -12.49 -20.38 -9.26
CA GLY A 308 -12.12 -20.10 -10.64
C GLY A 308 -13.33 -19.86 -11.56
N CYS A 309 -13.15 -19.09 -12.63
CA CYS A 309 -14.15 -18.91 -13.68
C CYS A 309 -14.43 -20.20 -14.48
N CYS A 310 -13.46 -21.10 -14.56
CA CYS A 310 -13.54 -22.34 -15.34
C CYS A 310 -13.99 -23.56 -14.52
N GLY A 311 -14.90 -24.35 -15.10
CA GLY A 311 -15.45 -25.56 -14.49
C GLY A 311 -16.31 -25.23 -13.26
N SER A 312 -16.17 -26.03 -12.20
CA SER A 312 -16.69 -25.66 -10.88
C SER A 312 -15.86 -24.57 -10.20
N GLY A 313 -14.67 -24.27 -10.72
CA GLY A 313 -13.72 -23.33 -10.13
C GLY A 313 -12.99 -23.87 -8.91
N LEU A 314 -13.17 -25.15 -8.55
CA LEU A 314 -12.67 -25.73 -7.30
C LEU A 314 -11.36 -26.49 -7.48
N ILE A 315 -11.19 -27.17 -8.62
CA ILE A 315 -10.04 -28.04 -8.91
C ILE A 315 -9.57 -27.97 -10.36
N GLU A 316 -10.38 -27.40 -11.25
CA GLU A 316 -10.16 -27.40 -12.68
C GLU A 316 -9.01 -26.45 -13.03
N THR A 317 -7.97 -27.00 -13.62
CA THR A 317 -6.81 -26.30 -14.17
C THR A 317 -6.20 -27.14 -15.29
N ALA A 318 -5.54 -26.48 -16.25
CA ALA A 318 -4.98 -27.09 -17.45
C ALA A 318 -5.99 -28.04 -18.13
N PHE A 319 -5.65 -29.32 -18.30
CA PHE A 319 -6.52 -30.31 -18.96
C PHE A 319 -7.90 -30.52 -18.31
N LEU A 320 -8.09 -30.15 -17.02
CA LEU A 320 -9.40 -30.19 -16.37
C LEU A 320 -10.26 -28.96 -16.69
N CYS A 321 -9.63 -27.85 -17.09
CA CYS A 321 -10.29 -26.67 -17.63
C CYS A 321 -10.22 -26.72 -19.16
N ASN A 322 -11.16 -27.42 -19.79
CA ASN A 322 -11.10 -27.78 -21.21
C ASN A 322 -12.34 -27.27 -21.98
N PRO A 323 -12.44 -27.48 -23.31
CA PRO A 323 -13.55 -26.94 -24.10
C PRO A 323 -14.95 -27.40 -23.69
N SER A 324 -15.05 -28.48 -22.89
CA SER A 324 -16.33 -28.99 -22.36
C SER A 324 -16.66 -28.42 -20.98
N SER A 325 -15.74 -27.71 -20.34
CA SER A 325 -15.96 -27.09 -19.04
C SER A 325 -16.94 -25.92 -19.18
N PHE A 326 -17.82 -25.76 -18.19
CA PHE A 326 -18.55 -24.50 -18.00
C PHE A 326 -17.54 -23.37 -17.80
N VAL A 327 -17.84 -22.18 -18.30
CA VAL A 327 -17.01 -20.98 -18.11
C VAL A 327 -17.92 -19.84 -17.72
N CYS A 328 -17.50 -19.05 -16.72
CA CYS A 328 -18.22 -17.87 -16.30
C CYS A 328 -18.44 -16.90 -17.48
N SER A 329 -19.53 -16.13 -17.41
CA SER A 329 -19.89 -15.15 -18.44
C SER A 329 -18.88 -13.99 -18.49
N ASP A 330 -18.48 -13.46 -17.33
CA ASP A 330 -17.60 -12.29 -17.21
C ASP A 330 -16.38 -12.58 -16.30
N PRO A 331 -15.21 -12.94 -16.86
CA PRO A 331 -13.98 -13.23 -16.13
C PRO A 331 -13.39 -11.98 -15.49
N THR A 332 -13.77 -10.78 -15.94
CA THR A 332 -13.32 -9.54 -15.30
C THR A 332 -13.86 -9.39 -13.87
N LYS A 333 -14.88 -10.19 -13.51
CA LYS A 333 -15.44 -10.31 -12.15
C LYS A 333 -14.76 -11.35 -11.28
N TYR A 334 -13.87 -12.18 -11.84
CA TYR A 334 -13.20 -13.26 -11.13
C TYR A 334 -11.74 -12.91 -10.90
N ILE A 335 -11.24 -13.19 -9.69
CA ILE A 335 -9.80 -13.12 -9.41
C ILE A 335 -9.07 -14.26 -10.13
N PHE A 336 -9.67 -15.45 -10.13
CA PHE A 336 -9.06 -16.66 -10.67
C PHE A 336 -9.74 -17.10 -11.96
N TRP A 337 -8.93 -17.33 -12.99
CA TRP A 337 -9.39 -17.88 -14.27
C TRP A 337 -9.75 -19.37 -14.12
N ASP A 338 -8.82 -20.14 -13.55
CA ASP A 338 -9.00 -21.55 -13.21
C ASP A 338 -8.74 -21.75 -11.71
N SER A 339 -8.60 -22.97 -11.19
CA SER A 339 -8.42 -23.18 -9.75
C SER A 339 -7.05 -22.74 -9.18
N ILE A 340 -6.17 -22.16 -10.00
CA ILE A 340 -4.81 -21.76 -9.65
C ILE A 340 -4.48 -20.34 -10.17
N HIS A 341 -4.77 -20.07 -11.43
CA HIS A 341 -4.18 -18.95 -12.15
C HIS A 341 -5.09 -17.71 -12.12
N PRO A 342 -4.52 -16.50 -11.98
CA PRO A 342 -5.29 -15.27 -12.06
C PRO A 342 -5.89 -14.99 -13.45
N THR A 343 -6.94 -14.17 -13.49
CA THR A 343 -7.48 -13.62 -14.75
C THR A 343 -6.60 -12.50 -15.31
N GLU A 344 -6.77 -12.14 -16.59
CA GLU A 344 -6.13 -10.97 -17.20
C GLU A 344 -6.46 -9.71 -16.39
N ALA A 345 -7.69 -9.59 -15.88
CA ALA A 345 -8.12 -8.45 -15.07
C ALA A 345 -7.27 -8.31 -13.78
N VAL A 346 -6.91 -9.42 -13.13
CA VAL A 346 -5.98 -9.39 -12.00
C VAL A 346 -4.59 -8.99 -12.44
N TYR A 347 -4.06 -9.58 -13.53
CA TYR A 347 -2.75 -9.20 -14.04
C TYR A 347 -2.65 -7.71 -14.42
N TYR A 348 -3.73 -7.14 -14.96
CA TYR A 348 -3.83 -5.71 -15.22
C TYR A 348 -3.80 -4.89 -13.93
N ASN A 349 -4.59 -5.25 -12.91
CA ASN A 349 -4.58 -4.56 -11.62
C ASN A 349 -3.22 -4.65 -10.90
N VAL A 350 -2.56 -5.81 -10.97
CA VAL A 350 -1.17 -5.97 -10.53
C VAL A 350 -0.28 -4.98 -11.28
N PHE A 351 -0.31 -4.97 -12.62
CA PHE A 351 0.46 -4.02 -13.43
C PHE A 351 0.22 -2.56 -13.01
N GLN A 352 -1.03 -2.18 -12.77
CA GLN A 352 -1.39 -0.82 -12.34
C GLN A 352 -0.79 -0.46 -10.98
N ALA A 353 -0.62 -1.42 -10.08
CA ALA A 353 0.08 -1.22 -8.80
C ALA A 353 1.59 -0.99 -8.97
N PHE A 354 2.20 -1.52 -10.04
CA PHE A 354 3.62 -1.32 -10.38
C PHE A 354 3.88 -0.06 -11.21
N ARG A 355 2.86 0.50 -11.86
CA ARG A 355 3.03 1.70 -12.67
C ARG A 355 3.50 2.85 -11.76
N PRO A 356 4.63 3.52 -12.04
CA PRO A 356 4.99 4.72 -11.31
C PRO A 356 3.82 5.68 -11.40
N ILE A 357 3.41 6.25 -10.26
CA ILE A 357 2.26 7.16 -10.13
C ILE A 357 2.54 8.44 -10.95
N GLN A 358 2.45 8.35 -12.27
CA GLN A 358 2.41 9.50 -13.19
C GLN A 358 1.16 10.36 -12.91
N ASN A 359 0.18 9.80 -12.18
CA ASN A 359 -0.98 10.50 -11.64
C ASN A 359 -0.61 11.60 -10.62
N MET A 360 0.62 11.66 -10.10
CA MET A 360 1.02 12.78 -9.22
C MET A 360 1.48 14.00 -10.03
N TYR A 361 2.11 13.80 -11.20
CA TYR A 361 2.60 14.87 -12.05
C TYR A 361 1.53 15.44 -12.98
N SER A 362 0.65 14.61 -13.54
CA SER A 362 -0.46 15.10 -14.38
C SER A 362 -1.58 15.73 -13.54
N ARG A 363 -1.86 15.22 -12.33
CA ARG A 363 -2.72 15.92 -11.36
C ARG A 363 -2.02 17.13 -10.77
N GLY A 364 -0.71 17.08 -10.52
CA GLY A 364 0.07 18.23 -10.09
C GLY A 364 0.10 19.33 -11.14
N LEU A 365 0.20 19.00 -12.44
CA LEU A 365 0.15 19.92 -13.56
C LEU A 365 -1.26 20.45 -13.78
N LEU A 366 -2.32 19.61 -13.71
CA LEU A 366 -3.70 20.08 -13.76
C LEU A 366 -4.07 20.94 -12.55
N LEU A 367 -3.58 20.59 -11.36
CA LEU A 367 -3.69 21.39 -10.15
C LEU A 367 -2.87 22.67 -10.27
N PHE A 368 -1.68 22.64 -10.89
CA PHE A 368 -0.86 23.82 -11.15
C PHE A 368 -1.54 24.74 -12.16
N ILE A 369 -2.13 24.20 -13.23
CA ILE A 369 -2.92 24.95 -14.21
C ILE A 369 -4.17 25.55 -13.56
N PHE A 370 -4.89 24.76 -12.75
CA PHE A 370 -6.08 25.18 -12.02
C PHE A 370 -5.74 26.22 -10.95
N VAL A 371 -4.66 26.01 -10.19
CA VAL A 371 -4.12 26.97 -9.22
C VAL A 371 -3.66 28.21 -9.96
N THR A 372 -2.96 28.14 -11.09
CA THR A 372 -2.50 29.32 -11.84
C THR A 372 -3.68 30.10 -12.43
N LEU A 373 -4.72 29.43 -12.93
CA LEU A 373 -5.97 30.05 -13.34
C LEU A 373 -6.69 30.73 -12.16
N ILE A 374 -6.75 30.06 -11.01
CA ILE A 374 -7.30 30.63 -9.77
C ILE A 374 -6.44 31.80 -9.29
N THR A 375 -5.11 31.72 -9.34
CA THR A 375 -4.21 32.80 -8.91
C THR A 375 -4.35 34.01 -9.84
N VAL A 376 -4.56 33.82 -11.15
CA VAL A 376 -4.88 34.91 -12.10
C VAL A 376 -6.28 35.50 -11.86
N ILE A 377 -7.24 34.69 -11.41
CA ILE A 377 -8.57 35.17 -11.00
C ILE A 377 -8.51 35.90 -9.64
N VAL A 378 -7.67 35.42 -8.72
CA VAL A 378 -7.52 35.92 -7.35
C VAL A 378 -6.60 37.14 -7.28
N THR A 379 -5.63 37.31 -8.19
CA THR A 379 -4.84 38.56 -8.30
C THR A 379 -5.66 39.75 -8.80
N ILE A 380 -6.89 39.53 -9.30
CA ILE A 380 -7.86 40.59 -9.62
C ILE A 380 -8.70 40.97 -8.38
N SER A 381 -8.64 40.22 -7.28
CA SER A 381 -9.31 40.57 -6.02
C SER A 381 -8.33 40.62 -4.84
N GLU A 382 -7.73 41.77 -4.60
CA GLU A 382 -7.11 42.03 -3.31
C GLU A 382 -8.17 42.20 -2.22
N SER A 383 -8.27 41.22 -1.33
CA SER A 383 -8.20 41.42 0.12
C SER A 383 -8.05 40.07 0.82
N ARG A 384 -6.99 39.92 1.62
CA ARG A 384 -6.67 38.71 2.39
C ARG A 384 -7.70 38.46 3.49
N GLU A 385 -8.48 37.40 3.34
CA GLU A 385 -8.95 36.57 4.45
C GLU A 385 -8.68 35.09 4.10
N LEU A 386 -8.24 34.30 5.08
CA LEU A 386 -8.06 32.86 4.96
C LEU A 386 -9.43 32.22 4.64
N ILE A 387 -9.69 31.95 3.36
CA ILE A 387 -10.92 31.29 2.91
C ILE A 387 -10.91 29.86 3.44
N ARG A 388 -11.86 29.54 4.33
CA ARG A 388 -12.10 28.16 4.79
C ARG A 388 -12.50 27.32 3.57
N PRO A 389 -11.77 26.25 3.23
CA PRO A 389 -12.08 25.44 2.05
C PRO A 389 -13.42 24.69 2.18
N PHE A 390 -13.99 24.63 3.39
CA PHE A 390 -15.31 24.05 3.68
C PHE A 390 -16.00 24.83 4.80
N ASN A 391 -17.35 24.89 4.79
CA ASN A 391 -18.14 25.50 5.85
C ASN A 391 -18.14 24.60 7.11
N ASN A 392 -17.04 24.63 7.88
CA ASN A 392 -16.89 23.87 9.12
C ASN A 392 -17.06 24.79 10.34
N THR A 393 -17.61 24.22 11.43
CA THR A 393 -17.82 24.94 12.69
C THR A 393 -16.59 25.02 13.57
N ILE A 394 -15.44 24.50 13.13
CA ILE A 394 -14.23 24.40 13.96
C ILE A 394 -13.65 25.81 14.14
N SER A 395 -13.43 26.20 15.40
CA SER A 395 -12.90 27.53 15.75
C SER A 395 -11.54 27.49 16.44
N ALA A 396 -11.11 26.32 16.94
CA ALA A 396 -9.83 26.14 17.61
C ALA A 396 -9.31 24.71 17.44
N VAL A 397 -7.99 24.52 17.56
CA VAL A 397 -7.36 23.20 17.56
C VAL A 397 -6.45 23.05 18.79
N TYR A 398 -6.70 22.03 19.61
CA TYR A 398 -5.90 21.69 20.78
C TYR A 398 -5.14 20.38 20.54
N VAL A 399 -3.84 20.37 20.82
CA VAL A 399 -2.98 19.23 20.53
C VAL A 399 -2.36 18.68 21.81
N PHE A 400 -2.38 17.36 21.99
CA PHE A 400 -1.73 16.64 23.09
C PHE A 400 -0.92 15.49 22.51
N GLY A 401 0.17 15.10 23.17
CA GLY A 401 0.95 13.98 22.67
C GLY A 401 2.45 14.04 22.92
N ASP A 402 3.18 13.31 22.10
CA ASP A 402 4.63 13.18 22.14
C ASP A 402 5.34 13.98 21.02
N SER A 403 6.57 13.60 20.67
CA SER A 403 7.41 14.27 19.67
C SER A 403 6.78 14.31 18.29
N THR A 404 5.85 13.39 17.98
CA THR A 404 5.15 13.36 16.69
C THR A 404 4.24 14.58 16.46
N VAL A 405 3.86 15.27 17.53
CA VAL A 405 2.93 16.41 17.49
C VAL A 405 3.38 17.62 18.34
N ASP A 406 4.56 17.55 18.96
CA ASP A 406 5.14 18.64 19.74
C ASP A 406 5.60 19.80 18.83
N SER A 407 4.94 20.94 18.97
CA SER A 407 5.25 22.16 18.20
C SER A 407 6.39 22.99 18.80
N GLY A 408 7.01 22.54 19.90
CA GLY A 408 8.16 23.17 20.53
C GLY A 408 8.03 23.45 22.03
N ASN A 409 7.10 22.82 22.75
CA ASN A 409 6.99 23.01 24.21
C ASN A 409 8.28 22.62 24.93
N ASN A 410 8.98 21.61 24.40
CA ASN A 410 10.24 21.15 24.97
C ASN A 410 11.36 22.22 24.97
N ASN A 411 11.23 23.30 24.20
CA ASN A 411 12.17 24.42 24.24
C ASN A 411 12.15 25.16 25.59
N TYR A 412 11.00 25.14 26.28
CA TYR A 412 10.72 25.92 27.48
C TYR A 412 10.86 25.12 28.78
N ILE A 413 11.37 23.89 28.70
CA ILE A 413 11.66 23.03 29.86
C ILE A 413 13.12 22.61 29.86
N ASN A 414 13.61 22.17 31.03
CA ASN A 414 14.95 21.64 31.15
C ASN A 414 14.99 20.16 30.71
N SER A 415 15.06 19.94 29.39
CA SER A 415 15.14 18.60 28.78
C SER A 415 16.16 18.57 27.66
N ILE A 416 16.74 17.38 27.42
CA ILE A 416 17.60 17.11 26.26
C ILE A 416 16.79 16.81 24.98
N PHE A 417 15.51 16.49 25.11
CA PHE A 417 14.62 16.21 23.98
C PHE A 417 14.17 17.53 23.34
N LYS A 418 15.06 18.17 22.59
CA LYS A 418 14.80 19.43 21.87
C LYS A 418 15.08 19.27 20.38
N ALA A 419 14.34 20.00 19.57
CA ALA A 419 14.50 20.07 18.11
C ALA A 419 14.58 21.54 17.62
N ASN A 420 15.20 22.40 18.43
CA ASN A 420 15.40 23.83 18.14
C ASN A 420 16.79 24.12 17.53
N PHE A 421 17.36 23.14 16.83
CA PHE A 421 18.64 23.25 16.14
C PHE A 421 18.58 22.49 14.80
N PRO A 422 19.46 22.81 13.81
CA PRO A 422 19.50 22.08 12.55
C PRO A 422 19.80 20.57 12.73
N PRO A 423 19.25 19.67 11.90
CA PRO A 423 18.55 19.91 10.64
C PRO A 423 17.02 20.11 10.77
N TYR A 424 16.49 20.30 11.99
CA TYR A 424 15.06 20.50 12.17
C TYR A 424 14.61 21.85 11.59
N GLY A 425 13.43 21.90 10.97
CA GLY A 425 12.88 23.13 10.36
C GLY A 425 13.50 23.58 9.03
N THR A 426 14.37 22.79 8.39
CA THR A 426 14.97 23.13 7.07
C THR A 426 13.96 23.38 5.95
N ASN A 427 12.79 22.74 5.98
CA ASN A 427 11.67 22.92 5.05
C ASN A 427 10.57 23.86 5.57
N PHE A 428 10.77 24.50 6.73
CA PHE A 428 9.87 25.56 7.20
C PHE A 428 10.10 26.84 6.37
N VAL A 429 9.10 27.72 6.25
CA VAL A 429 9.14 28.91 5.37
C VAL A 429 10.34 29.84 5.66
N ASN A 430 10.79 29.89 6.92
CA ASN A 430 11.94 30.68 7.36
C ASN A 430 13.21 29.86 7.59
N HIS A 431 13.22 28.58 7.18
CA HIS A 431 14.33 27.62 7.40
C HIS A 431 14.83 27.54 8.85
N THR A 432 13.99 27.90 9.83
CA THR A 432 14.37 28.03 11.24
C THR A 432 13.80 26.87 12.07
N PRO A 433 14.62 26.17 12.87
CA PRO A 433 14.12 25.17 13.81
C PRO A 433 13.18 25.79 14.85
N THR A 434 11.96 25.29 14.96
CA THR A 434 10.97 25.80 15.94
C THR A 434 10.83 24.90 17.18
N GLY A 435 11.57 23.80 17.28
CA GLY A 435 11.33 22.76 18.28
C GLY A 435 10.40 21.63 17.81
N ARG A 436 9.95 21.65 16.56
CA ARG A 436 9.23 20.54 15.91
C ARG A 436 10.22 19.43 15.55
N PHE A 437 9.88 18.18 15.87
CA PHE A 437 10.71 17.01 15.54
C PHE A 437 10.54 16.56 14.08
N CYS A 438 10.64 17.50 13.15
CA CYS A 438 10.63 17.26 11.71
C CYS A 438 11.41 18.34 10.97
N ASP A 439 11.57 18.16 9.67
CA ASP A 439 12.18 19.14 8.79
C ASP A 439 11.29 20.37 8.53
N GLY A 440 9.99 20.38 8.89
CA GLY A 440 9.11 21.51 8.61
C GLY A 440 7.87 21.58 9.50
N ARG A 441 6.69 21.42 8.88
CA ARG A 441 5.37 21.49 9.54
C ARG A 441 4.94 20.09 10.00
N LEU A 442 4.28 20.01 11.15
CA LEU A 442 3.70 18.77 11.68
C LEU A 442 2.36 18.46 11.02
N VAL A 443 1.91 17.20 11.10
CA VAL A 443 0.57 16.81 10.64
C VAL A 443 -0.54 17.67 11.27
N THR A 444 -0.35 18.10 12.52
CA THR A 444 -1.26 18.99 13.25
C THR A 444 -1.31 20.39 12.64
N ASP A 445 -0.21 20.91 12.11
CA ASP A 445 -0.17 22.19 11.39
C ASP A 445 -0.94 22.09 10.07
N PHE A 446 -0.76 21.00 9.31
CA PHE A 446 -1.49 20.77 8.07
C PHE A 446 -3.00 20.64 8.32
N ILE A 447 -3.41 19.88 9.34
CA ILE A 447 -4.83 19.76 9.73
C ILE A 447 -5.40 21.13 10.10
N THR A 448 -4.69 21.90 10.92
CA THR A 448 -5.15 23.21 11.42
C THR A 448 -5.28 24.23 10.29
N SER A 449 -4.35 24.20 9.33
CA SER A 449 -4.38 25.02 8.13
C SER A 449 -5.49 24.61 7.18
N TYR A 450 -5.71 23.31 7.01
CA TYR A 450 -6.78 22.77 6.18
C TYR A 450 -8.17 23.15 6.70
N VAL A 451 -8.39 23.10 8.02
CA VAL A 451 -9.68 23.52 8.61
C VAL A 451 -9.85 25.05 8.65
N GLY A 452 -8.83 25.81 8.23
CA GLY A 452 -8.87 27.27 8.14
C GLY A 452 -8.83 27.97 9.50
N VAL A 453 -8.22 27.36 10.52
CA VAL A 453 -8.10 27.95 11.86
C VAL A 453 -6.84 28.80 11.98
N LYS A 454 -5.69 28.26 11.59
CA LYS A 454 -4.39 28.96 11.52
C LYS A 454 -3.38 28.12 10.72
N GLU A 455 -2.29 28.75 10.30
CA GLU A 455 -1.26 28.06 9.52
C GLU A 455 -0.47 27.03 10.35
N ASN A 456 -0.06 27.39 11.57
CA ASN A 456 0.71 26.52 12.45
C ASN A 456 0.20 26.59 13.89
N VAL A 457 0.19 25.47 14.61
CA VAL A 457 -0.21 25.42 16.02
C VAL A 457 0.98 25.82 16.90
N PRO A 458 0.88 26.85 17.74
CA PRO A 458 2.00 27.26 18.58
C PRO A 458 2.06 26.43 19.89
N PRO A 459 3.26 26.29 20.49
CA PRO A 459 3.40 25.60 21.77
C PRO A 459 2.82 26.44 22.92
N TYR A 460 2.06 25.83 23.82
CA TYR A 460 1.43 26.50 24.96
C TYR A 460 2.42 27.24 25.88
N LEU A 461 3.63 26.70 26.03
CA LEU A 461 4.66 27.30 26.90
C LEU A 461 5.37 28.51 26.29
N ASP A 462 5.04 28.91 25.06
CA ASP A 462 5.59 30.13 24.47
C ASP A 462 5.07 31.37 25.22
N PRO A 463 5.95 32.17 25.86
CA PRO A 463 5.54 33.36 26.60
C PRO A 463 5.04 34.48 25.68
N THR A 464 5.26 34.39 24.36
CA THR A 464 4.89 35.41 23.38
C THR A 464 3.49 35.24 22.80
N LEU A 465 2.74 34.21 23.22
CA LEU A 465 1.40 33.92 22.73
C LEU A 465 0.43 35.10 22.90
N SER A 466 -0.15 35.51 21.78
CA SER A 466 -1.23 36.48 21.73
C SER A 466 -2.58 35.88 22.14
N LEU A 467 -3.53 36.73 22.54
CA LEU A 467 -4.89 36.29 22.83
C LEU A 467 -5.57 35.61 21.62
N ASN A 468 -5.27 36.06 20.41
CA ASN A 468 -5.80 35.45 19.20
C ASN A 468 -5.29 34.01 19.02
N GLU A 469 -4.01 33.78 19.30
CA GLU A 469 -3.44 32.43 19.26
C GLU A 469 -4.05 31.52 20.31
N LEU A 470 -4.27 32.04 21.52
CA LEU A 470 -5.00 31.32 22.56
C LEU A 470 -6.42 30.98 22.09
N MET A 471 -7.18 31.93 21.54
CA MET A 471 -8.56 31.70 21.08
C MET A 471 -8.70 30.68 19.95
N THR A 472 -7.65 30.51 19.14
CA THR A 472 -7.62 29.59 17.99
C THR A 472 -6.92 28.26 18.31
N GLY A 473 -6.48 28.06 19.55
CA GLY A 473 -5.94 26.81 20.07
C GLY A 473 -4.42 26.67 20.01
N VAL A 474 -3.88 25.82 20.87
CA VAL A 474 -2.43 25.66 21.13
C VAL A 474 -2.07 24.18 21.31
N CYS A 475 -0.77 23.88 21.26
CA CYS A 475 -0.24 22.55 21.50
C CYS A 475 0.29 22.40 22.92
N PHE A 476 -0.09 21.33 23.61
CA PHE A 476 0.36 20.91 24.94
C PHE A 476 1.31 19.71 24.91
N ALA A 477 1.55 19.12 23.74
CA ALA A 477 2.39 17.94 23.56
C ALA A 477 3.85 18.19 23.99
N SER A 478 4.57 17.12 24.32
CA SER A 478 5.95 17.19 24.79
C SER A 478 6.75 15.98 24.32
N ALA A 479 7.82 16.22 23.57
CA ALA A 479 8.68 15.16 23.08
C ALA A 479 9.28 14.29 24.19
N GLY A 480 9.34 12.98 23.95
CA GLY A 480 9.83 11.97 24.92
C GLY A 480 8.78 11.51 25.94
N THR A 481 7.57 12.07 25.93
CA THR A 481 6.50 11.66 26.85
C THR A 481 5.77 10.41 26.36
N GLY A 482 5.03 9.75 27.25
CA GLY A 482 4.24 8.56 26.97
C GLY A 482 3.03 8.45 27.92
N LEU A 483 2.14 7.51 27.64
CA LEU A 483 0.97 7.19 28.46
C LEU A 483 1.36 6.60 29.81
N ASP A 484 2.48 5.88 29.90
CA ASP A 484 3.02 5.44 31.18
C ASP A 484 3.76 6.62 31.85
N PRO A 485 3.35 7.05 33.06
CA PRO A 485 4.00 8.16 33.77
C PRO A 485 5.51 7.94 33.97
N LEU A 486 5.95 6.68 34.05
CA LEU A 486 7.36 6.33 34.16
C LEU A 486 8.15 6.78 32.92
N THR A 487 7.55 6.74 31.73
CA THR A 487 8.19 7.17 30.48
C THR A 487 8.58 8.66 30.56
N ALA A 488 7.66 9.52 31.00
CA ALA A 488 7.93 10.94 31.17
C ALA A 488 8.92 11.22 32.30
N GLN A 489 8.86 10.44 33.38
CA GLN A 489 9.78 10.55 34.52
C GLN A 489 11.23 10.22 34.13
N LEU A 490 11.44 9.10 33.42
CA LEU A 490 12.77 8.69 32.94
C LEU A 490 13.37 9.73 31.99
N ASN A 491 12.53 10.36 31.17
CA ASN A 491 12.96 11.32 30.16
C ASN A 491 13.02 12.77 30.66
N GLY A 492 12.50 13.07 31.87
CA GLY A 492 12.48 14.41 32.44
C GLY A 492 11.65 15.40 31.61
N VAL A 493 10.48 14.99 31.12
CA VAL A 493 9.63 15.75 30.19
C VAL A 493 8.20 15.91 30.71
N ILE A 494 7.36 16.69 30.02
CA ILE A 494 5.99 16.97 30.48
C ILE A 494 5.15 15.70 30.33
N SER A 495 4.74 15.15 31.46
CA SER A 495 3.86 13.98 31.50
C SER A 495 2.48 14.31 30.93
N VAL A 496 1.81 13.29 30.42
CA VAL A 496 0.46 13.40 29.88
C VAL A 496 -0.54 14.01 30.88
N PRO A 497 -0.58 13.61 32.17
CA PRO A 497 -1.35 14.32 33.19
C PRO A 497 -1.02 15.81 33.30
N ARG A 498 0.27 16.18 33.21
CA ARG A 498 0.69 17.58 33.24
C ARG A 498 0.27 18.34 31.99
N GLN A 499 0.20 17.72 30.82
CA GLN A 499 -0.38 18.34 29.62
C GLN A 499 -1.87 18.67 29.84
N LEU A 500 -2.61 17.79 30.51
CA LEU A 500 -4.01 18.04 30.88
C LEU A 500 -4.14 19.16 31.92
N GLU A 501 -3.24 19.26 32.89
CA GLU A 501 -3.18 20.40 33.81
C GLU A 501 -2.89 21.70 33.08
N ASN A 502 -1.94 21.71 32.14
CA ASN A 502 -1.65 22.85 31.30
C ASN A 502 -2.89 23.30 30.50
N PHE A 503 -3.71 22.35 30.02
CA PHE A 503 -4.99 22.68 29.38
C PHE A 503 -6.00 23.30 30.36
N LYS A 504 -6.07 22.82 31.62
CA LYS A 504 -6.92 23.44 32.66
C LYS A 504 -6.46 24.87 32.98
N GLU A 505 -5.15 25.10 33.09
CA GLU A 505 -4.57 26.43 33.27
C GLU A 505 -4.86 27.35 32.06
N TYR A 506 -4.68 26.84 30.84
CA TYR A 506 -5.03 27.52 29.61
C TYR A 506 -6.51 27.92 29.60
N LYS A 507 -7.42 27.02 29.99
CA LYS A 507 -8.85 27.31 30.05
C LYS A 507 -9.12 28.45 31.02
N THR A 508 -8.51 28.45 32.20
CA THR A 508 -8.65 29.56 33.17
C THR A 508 -8.16 30.88 32.58
N LYS A 509 -7.02 30.90 31.87
CA LYS A 509 -6.51 32.10 31.18
C LYS A 509 -7.49 32.59 30.11
N LEU A 510 -8.07 31.69 29.33
CA LEU A 510 -9.05 32.04 28.31
C LEU A 510 -10.36 32.56 28.93
N GLU A 511 -10.84 31.93 30.01
CA GLU A 511 -12.03 32.39 30.75
C GLU A 511 -11.84 33.79 31.32
N ALA A 512 -10.65 34.11 31.83
CA ALA A 512 -10.31 35.45 32.31
C ALA A 512 -10.29 36.48 31.16
N ALA A 513 -9.82 36.10 29.97
CA ALA A 513 -9.66 37.02 28.85
C ALA A 513 -10.96 37.27 28.05
N ILE A 514 -11.80 36.24 27.85
CA ILE A 514 -12.99 36.35 26.97
C ILE A 514 -14.30 35.92 27.64
N GLY A 515 -14.27 35.58 28.92
CA GLY A 515 -15.43 35.16 29.70
C GLY A 515 -15.79 33.68 29.54
N LYS A 516 -16.44 33.12 30.56
CA LYS A 516 -16.79 31.69 30.65
C LYS A 516 -17.67 31.19 29.51
N ASN A 517 -18.69 31.97 29.13
CA ASN A 517 -19.64 31.56 28.08
C ASN A 517 -18.99 31.50 26.70
N ARG A 518 -18.13 32.48 26.37
CA ARG A 518 -17.42 32.51 25.10
C ARG A 518 -16.34 31.43 25.06
N THR A 519 -15.62 31.22 26.16
CA THR A 519 -14.65 30.12 26.32
C THR A 519 -15.31 28.75 26.12
N LYS A 520 -16.48 28.52 26.73
CA LYS A 520 -17.25 27.29 26.51
C LYS A 520 -17.64 27.09 25.05
N THR A 521 -17.98 28.17 24.33
CA THR A 521 -18.32 28.13 22.91
C THR A 521 -17.11 27.80 22.04
N VAL A 522 -15.96 28.40 22.32
CA VAL A 522 -14.68 28.13 21.62
C VAL A 522 -14.28 26.67 21.82
N ILE A 523 -14.30 26.18 23.06
CA ILE A 523 -13.93 24.79 23.38
C ILE A 523 -14.93 23.80 22.76
N LYS A 524 -16.24 24.09 22.79
CA LYS A 524 -17.26 23.23 22.17
C LYS A 524 -17.08 23.09 20.65
N LYS A 525 -16.52 24.11 20.02
CA LYS A 525 -16.23 24.16 18.58
C LYS A 525 -14.77 23.81 18.26
N ALA A 526 -14.01 23.28 19.22
CA ALA A 526 -12.61 22.94 19.00
C ALA A 526 -12.44 21.50 18.51
N ALA A 527 -11.39 21.26 17.75
CA ALA A 527 -10.88 19.92 17.48
C ALA A 527 -9.75 19.58 18.47
N PHE A 528 -9.74 18.35 18.97
CA PHE A 528 -8.69 17.83 19.84
C PHE A 528 -7.90 16.77 19.09
N LEU A 529 -6.59 16.96 18.97
CA LEU A 529 -5.68 16.03 18.30
C LEU A 529 -4.77 15.41 19.37
N ILE A 530 -4.75 14.08 19.45
CA ILE A 530 -3.97 13.34 20.45
C ILE A 530 -3.13 12.30 19.72
N SER A 531 -1.80 12.34 19.89
CA SER A 531 -0.87 11.37 19.30
C SER A 531 0.18 10.95 20.33
N ILE A 532 0.09 9.73 20.83
CA ILE A 532 0.93 9.25 21.93
C ILE A 532 0.98 7.73 22.02
N GLY A 533 2.01 7.18 22.67
CA GLY A 533 2.14 5.76 22.99
C GLY A 533 3.42 5.11 22.45
N THR A 534 4.03 5.73 21.43
CA THR A 534 5.22 5.19 20.75
C THR A 534 6.40 5.08 21.71
N ASN A 535 6.59 6.07 22.59
CA ASN A 535 7.69 6.08 23.55
C ASN A 535 7.53 5.06 24.68
N ASP A 536 6.31 4.70 25.06
CA ASP A 536 6.08 3.66 26.08
C ASP A 536 6.59 2.30 25.60
N ILE A 537 6.38 2.00 24.32
CA ILE A 537 6.90 0.77 23.71
C ILE A 537 8.39 0.90 23.45
N ALA A 538 8.82 1.96 22.76
CA ALA A 538 10.20 2.12 22.30
C ALA A 538 11.19 2.31 23.46
N VAL A 539 10.86 3.17 24.42
CA VAL A 539 11.75 3.51 25.54
C VAL A 539 11.52 2.54 26.70
N ASN A 540 10.28 2.45 27.20
CA ASN A 540 10.02 1.83 28.49
C ASN A 540 9.90 0.29 28.43
N TYR A 541 9.37 -0.26 27.33
CA TYR A 541 9.21 -1.70 27.14
C TYR A 541 10.40 -2.36 26.43
N MET A 542 10.89 -1.76 25.34
CA MET A 542 11.95 -2.35 24.50
C MET A 542 13.36 -1.97 24.97
N SER A 543 13.62 -0.67 25.17
CA SER A 543 14.97 -0.17 25.45
C SER A 543 15.37 -0.33 26.93
N THR A 544 14.47 -0.06 27.87
CA THR A 544 14.70 -0.28 29.30
C THR A 544 14.03 -1.57 29.79
N PRO A 545 14.63 -2.33 30.72
CA PRO A 545 14.06 -3.61 31.14
C PRO A 545 12.87 -3.51 32.11
N PHE A 546 12.52 -2.31 32.61
CA PHE A 546 11.60 -2.18 33.74
C PHE A 546 10.21 -2.77 33.50
N ARG A 547 9.58 -2.50 32.34
CA ARG A 547 8.21 -2.98 32.06
C ARG A 547 8.16 -4.40 31.50
N ARG A 548 9.17 -4.82 30.72
CA ARG A 548 9.26 -6.20 30.21
C ARG A 548 9.57 -7.25 31.29
N LEU A 549 10.10 -6.83 32.45
CA LEU A 549 10.28 -7.70 33.61
C LEU A 549 8.97 -7.97 34.37
N THR A 550 7.94 -7.13 34.18
CA THR A 550 6.68 -7.21 34.94
C THR A 550 5.49 -7.57 34.05
N TYR A 551 5.50 -7.16 32.78
CA TYR A 551 4.39 -7.35 31.85
C TYR A 551 4.89 -7.96 30.55
N ASN A 552 4.10 -8.88 29.98
CA ASN A 552 4.20 -9.19 28.55
C ASN A 552 3.56 -8.04 27.73
N ILE A 553 3.79 -8.03 26.41
CA ILE A 553 3.43 -6.88 25.57
C ILE A 553 1.92 -6.66 25.54
N THR A 554 1.11 -7.73 25.52
CA THR A 554 -0.35 -7.64 25.54
C THR A 554 -0.86 -7.04 26.84
N ALA A 555 -0.35 -7.49 27.99
CA ALA A 555 -0.71 -6.94 29.30
C ALA A 555 -0.25 -5.48 29.46
N TYR A 556 0.93 -5.14 28.91
CA TYR A 556 1.41 -3.77 28.94
C TYR A 556 0.55 -2.83 28.09
N LEU A 557 0.13 -3.26 26.89
CA LEU A 557 -0.80 -2.50 26.06
C LEU A 557 -2.14 -2.25 26.77
N GLN A 558 -2.65 -3.20 27.55
CA GLN A 558 -3.86 -3.00 28.37
C GLN A 558 -3.65 -1.92 29.45
N VAL A 559 -2.49 -1.90 30.10
CA VAL A 559 -2.14 -0.85 31.06
C VAL A 559 -2.10 0.52 30.38
N LEU A 560 -1.49 0.63 29.18
CA LEU A 560 -1.44 1.88 28.42
C LEU A 560 -2.85 2.36 28.01
N LEU A 561 -3.73 1.44 27.57
CA LEU A 561 -5.13 1.76 27.26
C LEU A 561 -5.89 2.25 28.48
N GLN A 562 -5.63 1.69 29.67
CA GLN A 562 -6.23 2.16 30.92
C GLN A 562 -5.77 3.58 31.27
N GLN A 563 -4.51 3.93 30.98
CA GLN A 563 -3.99 5.30 31.17
C GLN A 563 -4.57 6.31 30.17
N LEU A 564 -5.07 5.86 29.02
CA LEU A 564 -5.75 6.71 28.03
C LEU A 564 -7.20 7.02 28.43
N LYS A 565 -7.83 6.20 29.30
CA LYS A 565 -9.23 6.32 29.70
C LYS A 565 -9.62 7.74 30.19
N PRO A 566 -8.83 8.44 31.02
CA PRO A 566 -9.16 9.81 31.47
C PRO A 566 -9.13 10.87 30.37
N PHE A 567 -8.49 10.61 29.21
CA PHE A 567 -8.50 11.49 28.04
C PHE A 567 -9.75 11.31 27.17
N ILE A 568 -10.42 10.17 27.30
CA ILE A 568 -11.56 9.75 26.48
C ILE A 568 -12.88 9.78 27.27
N GLU A 569 -12.82 9.90 28.60
CA GLU A 569 -13.98 9.78 29.47
C GLU A 569 -15.04 10.88 29.29
N ALA A 570 -16.01 10.58 28.42
CA ALA A 570 -17.42 10.85 28.68
C ALA A 570 -17.90 9.83 29.73
N ASN A 571 -18.20 10.32 30.91
CA ASN A 571 -17.63 9.70 32.11
C ASN A 571 -18.42 8.55 32.76
N VAL A 572 -19.43 7.97 32.09
CA VAL A 572 -20.19 6.82 32.61
C VAL A 572 -20.85 6.13 31.41
N GLY A 573 -20.72 4.80 31.28
CA GLY A 573 -21.54 4.01 30.37
C GLY A 573 -22.97 3.89 30.90
N CYS A 574 -23.99 3.86 30.05
CA CYS A 574 -25.38 3.75 30.53
C CYS A 574 -25.68 2.49 31.40
N CYS A 575 -24.91 1.41 31.25
CA CYS A 575 -25.18 0.13 31.88
C CYS A 575 -24.39 -0.15 33.17
N GLY A 576 -25.11 -0.63 34.20
CA GLY A 576 -24.54 -0.97 35.50
C GLY A 576 -24.09 0.27 36.26
N THR A 577 -22.91 0.23 36.85
CA THR A 577 -22.27 1.45 37.37
C THR A 577 -21.68 2.32 36.25
N GLY A 578 -21.58 1.78 35.03
CA GLY A 578 -21.06 2.47 33.85
C GLY A 578 -19.55 2.64 33.85
N LEU A 579 -18.84 2.02 34.79
CA LEU A 579 -17.41 2.23 35.01
C LEU A 579 -16.58 1.03 34.58
N ILE A 580 -17.10 -0.19 34.75
CA ILE A 580 -16.36 -1.44 34.54
C ILE A 580 -17.17 -2.52 33.80
N GLU A 581 -18.50 -2.39 33.75
CA GLU A 581 -19.40 -3.36 33.18
C GLU A 581 -19.42 -3.22 31.66
N ALA A 582 -18.89 -4.23 30.97
CA ALA A 582 -18.99 -4.37 29.53
C ALA A 582 -19.38 -5.80 29.16
N SER A 583 -20.11 -5.97 28.06
CA SER A 583 -20.52 -7.30 27.57
C SER A 583 -21.22 -8.12 28.68
N PHE A 584 -20.72 -9.31 29.05
CA PHE A 584 -21.33 -10.20 30.05
C PHE A 584 -21.51 -9.58 31.45
N LEU A 585 -20.75 -8.53 31.79
CA LEU A 585 -20.91 -7.79 33.05
C LEU A 585 -22.05 -6.75 32.99
N CYS A 586 -22.47 -6.36 31.77
CA CYS A 586 -23.68 -5.59 31.48
C CYS A 586 -24.78 -6.58 31.02
N ASN A 587 -25.53 -7.15 31.97
CA ASN A 587 -26.50 -8.21 31.70
C ASN A 587 -27.92 -7.82 32.15
N SER A 588 -28.87 -8.75 32.04
CA SER A 588 -30.28 -8.52 32.38
C SER A 588 -30.53 -8.11 33.83
N GLY A 589 -29.56 -8.28 34.73
CA GLY A 589 -29.61 -7.81 36.12
C GLY A 589 -28.97 -6.42 36.33
N SER A 590 -28.33 -5.83 35.32
CA SER A 590 -27.67 -4.53 35.43
C SER A 590 -28.69 -3.38 35.38
N VAL A 591 -28.54 -2.40 36.28
CA VAL A 591 -29.36 -1.18 36.24
C VAL A 591 -28.95 -0.34 35.04
N LEU A 592 -29.91 0.02 34.19
CA LEU A 592 -29.68 0.90 33.03
C LEU A 592 -30.01 2.35 33.40
N CYS A 593 -29.27 3.28 32.81
CA CYS A 593 -29.58 4.70 32.87
C CYS A 593 -30.94 5.00 32.20
N SER A 594 -31.58 6.10 32.60
CA SER A 594 -32.94 6.43 32.15
C SER A 594 -33.05 6.84 30.67
N ASP A 595 -31.95 7.32 30.09
CA ASP A 595 -31.89 7.75 28.69
C ASP A 595 -30.48 7.50 28.11
N PRO A 596 -30.27 6.37 27.41
CA PRO A 596 -28.97 6.03 26.82
C PRO A 596 -28.45 7.05 25.81
N SER A 597 -29.31 7.85 25.16
CA SER A 597 -28.90 8.79 24.11
C SER A 597 -28.03 9.95 24.62
N LYS A 598 -28.06 10.20 25.93
CA LYS A 598 -27.27 11.26 26.60
C LYS A 598 -25.86 10.84 26.97
N TYR A 599 -25.50 9.58 26.74
CA TYR A 599 -24.21 9.01 27.08
C TYR A 599 -23.40 8.72 25.81
N VAL A 600 -22.07 8.86 25.90
CA VAL A 600 -21.19 8.53 24.77
C VAL A 600 -21.06 7.02 24.62
N PHE A 601 -21.02 6.29 25.75
CA PHE A 601 -20.94 4.83 25.81
C PHE A 601 -22.20 4.21 26.43
N PHE A 602 -22.64 3.09 25.86
CA PHE A 602 -23.76 2.29 26.35
C PHE A 602 -23.34 1.43 27.53
N ASP A 603 -22.15 0.83 27.47
CA ASP A 603 -21.49 0.13 28.59
C ASP A 603 -20.10 0.74 28.81
N ALA A 604 -19.22 0.13 29.62
CA ALA A 604 -17.92 0.72 29.95
C ALA A 604 -16.99 0.97 28.73
N ILE A 605 -17.25 0.36 27.57
CA ILE A 605 -16.37 0.45 26.39
C ILE A 605 -17.09 0.56 25.03
N HIS A 606 -18.37 0.20 24.92
CA HIS A 606 -19.12 0.21 23.66
C HIS A 606 -19.93 1.51 23.50
N PRO A 607 -19.78 2.28 22.40
CA PRO A 607 -20.51 3.53 22.16
C PRO A 607 -22.04 3.37 22.09
N THR A 608 -22.79 4.43 22.42
CA THR A 608 -24.24 4.47 22.18
C THR A 608 -24.56 4.67 20.71
N GLU A 609 -25.78 4.30 20.30
CA GLU A 609 -26.26 4.55 18.94
C GLU A 609 -26.21 6.04 18.57
N THR A 610 -26.45 6.93 19.53
CA THR A 610 -26.37 8.39 19.31
C THR A 610 -24.95 8.83 18.99
N THR A 611 -23.95 8.27 19.68
CA THR A 611 -22.53 8.49 19.36
C THR A 611 -22.17 7.94 17.98
N TYR A 612 -22.63 6.73 17.64
CA TYR A 612 -22.44 6.18 16.30
C TYR A 612 -23.09 7.03 15.22
N ARG A 613 -24.27 7.61 15.49
CA ARG A 613 -24.94 8.54 14.60
C ARG A 613 -24.13 9.83 14.42
N TYR A 614 -23.58 10.42 15.49
CA TYR A 614 -22.69 11.58 15.38
C TYR A 614 -21.40 11.28 14.59
N LEU A 615 -20.78 10.12 14.83
CA LEU A 615 -19.62 9.66 14.07
C LEU A 615 -19.97 9.47 12.60
N PHE A 616 -21.09 8.81 12.30
CA PHE A 616 -21.62 8.68 10.96
C PHE A 616 -21.87 10.05 10.31
N GLU A 617 -22.51 10.98 11.00
CA GLU A 617 -22.79 12.34 10.51
C GLU A 617 -21.52 13.16 10.25
N SER A 618 -20.43 12.88 10.97
CA SER A 618 -19.11 13.51 10.76
C SER A 618 -18.37 12.98 9.52
N ILE A 619 -18.58 11.70 9.19
CA ILE A 619 -18.06 11.08 7.96
C ILE A 619 -19.07 11.12 6.82
N ARG A 620 -20.33 11.52 7.10
CA ARG A 620 -21.43 11.59 6.15
C ARG A 620 -21.08 12.44 4.94
N PRO A 621 -20.40 13.60 5.01
CA PRO A 621 -20.00 14.31 3.78
C PRO A 621 -19.08 13.48 2.89
N THR A 622 -18.23 12.64 3.47
CA THR A 622 -17.35 11.70 2.74
C THR A 622 -18.16 10.55 2.16
N VAL A 623 -19.10 9.99 2.92
CA VAL A 623 -20.03 8.95 2.47
C VAL A 623 -20.99 9.48 1.41
N ASP A 624 -21.53 10.69 1.55
CA ASP A 624 -22.38 11.40 0.60
C ASP A 624 -21.62 11.79 -0.66
N ASN A 625 -20.33 12.10 -0.56
CA ASN A 625 -19.47 12.32 -1.72
C ASN A 625 -19.16 10.98 -2.42
N LEU A 626 -19.03 9.90 -1.66
CA LEU A 626 -18.94 8.53 -2.19
C LEU A 626 -20.25 8.11 -2.88
N LEU A 627 -21.40 8.37 -2.25
CA LEU A 627 -22.75 8.10 -2.75
C LEU A 627 -23.14 9.05 -3.89
N LYS A 628 -22.66 10.30 -3.91
CA LYS A 628 -22.78 11.22 -5.07
C LYS A 628 -21.96 10.72 -6.23
N LYS A 629 -20.76 10.20 -5.99
CA LYS A 629 -19.96 9.56 -7.04
C LYS A 629 -20.62 8.27 -7.52
N LEU A 630 -21.20 7.47 -6.63
CA LEU A 630 -21.96 6.25 -6.96
C LEU A 630 -23.31 6.56 -7.65
N SER A 631 -24.00 7.64 -7.32
CA SER A 631 -25.25 8.06 -7.98
C SER A 631 -25.00 8.82 -9.28
N GLN A 632 -23.87 9.52 -9.43
CA GLN A 632 -23.39 10.01 -10.72
C GLN A 632 -22.95 8.87 -11.66
N LEU A 633 -22.59 7.70 -11.11
CA LEU A 633 -22.41 6.45 -11.85
C LEU A 633 -23.75 5.80 -12.28
N ILE A 634 -24.89 6.18 -11.69
CA ILE A 634 -26.23 5.65 -12.04
C ILE A 634 -26.95 6.53 -13.10
N PHE A 635 -26.45 7.73 -13.42
CA PHE A 635 -27.09 8.66 -14.39
C PHE A 635 -26.29 8.95 -15.67
N PHE A 636 -25.42 8.04 -16.09
CA PHE A 636 -24.86 8.03 -17.45
C PHE A 636 -25.20 6.72 -18.17
N TYR A 637 -26.49 6.51 -18.42
CA TYR A 637 -27.01 5.76 -19.57
C TYR A 637 -28.15 6.58 -20.19
N CYS A 638 -27.77 7.54 -21.02
CA CYS A 638 -28.42 7.97 -22.27
C CYS A 638 -27.36 8.72 -23.09
#